data_AF-A0A081P3B8-F1
#
_entry.id   AF-A0A081P3B8-F1
#
_cell.length_a   1.000
_cell.length_b   1.000
_cell.length_c   1.000
_cell.angle_alpha   90.00
_cell.angle_beta   90.00
_cell.angle_gamma   90.00
#
_symmetry.space_group_name_H-M   'P 1'
#
loop_
_entity.id
_entity.type
_entity.pdbx_description
1 polymer ?
#
loop_
_entity_poly.entity_id
_entity_poly.type
_entity_poly.pdbx_seq_one_letter_code
_entity_poly.pdbx_strand_id
1 'polypeptide(L)'
;MMAWRKWIGLPLSFILAVTLGMPAIKTEAAEQPVNLVRNKPVQTSSQASSTGPGTAAVDGDASTFWQPLAKDREDMNVWISADLGKAETFNTFTISFRSVDMVSAVSALVSSDGTTWEEVASKKSDLIAQDKIRFKDISARYVKLDITLSRNSNVNLFEWGVYRENGDGPGPNPEEPAVPADLASVYFVKENGQPYAVNEAIELKKGESRTLSLKLKGKRKNGDIVDLSKYNKTLKTNTKFITVEQNGTVTALQVGVSTVYTEVKVNKDLMLTTPDLWILVKDPNEFLAEAVIANTSLTHPRMKTETGQPAVLQPGDDFPAVSVQANVKLDVSGSVVRNGQSIAVIPKVAVNKSETKNVKLPLKADQPGSYEIRLTLQREGLPPAYDVFYFTAMDSAAIPGGQSSIAYMGPDGKLGYVPDYKGNRVIDFSGSGYMGGGVQLPDVQARVAVEPGEGDATARIQQAIDQVSQMPVGSDGFRGAVLLKKGRYEIEGTLYVRTSGVVLRGEGQYEGGTLLFGSGNKPRNLIEIGSSKGPVIDNGSMTDVTDLYVPSGAKTFHVKDASAYRVGDKVIVRRIGNARFITEIGMDYIYKRPGGTVSQWGPFNLDFDRVITGINGNEITVDAPLANSIELRWGGGQLYKYNDDERIEKVGVEKMRADSAFDPSVIDTAMDNGKTDPYYADEKHTERFVMMNSVKNAWVRDVTGYHLAYALVQMGRNAKWVTVQDSKVFDMVSIITGGRRYAYYIQGQQNLVQRTYAETARHGYVVDSRVQGPNVFLEGESRIDYNTSEPHHRWSVGGLFDNIKSPIMIRDRAWLGSGHGWAGANYVTWNTEGKLTSQQPPTAQNYAIGHVGEKVPGFLPDTDYDTRPRKDAYWESHGQHVTPVSLYKQQLKERLGEQALQNIAYHPVGGGSLDTPIPQQSSQGN
;
A
#
# COMPACT_ATOMS: atom_id res chain seq x y z
N MET A 1 21.58 22.50 47.41
CA MET A 1 23.01 22.86 47.47
C MET A 1 23.37 23.44 46.10
N MET A 2 23.28 24.77 45.92
CA MET A 2 24.40 25.76 45.98
C MET A 2 25.55 25.36 45.04
N ALA A 3 25.80 26.01 43.88
CA ALA A 3 26.27 27.39 43.59
C ALA A 3 27.68 27.26 42.93
N TRP A 4 27.88 27.50 41.62
CA TRP A 4 28.23 28.76 40.93
C TRP A 4 29.66 29.36 41.16
N ARG A 5 30.36 29.59 40.02
CA ARG A 5 31.39 30.64 39.69
C ARG A 5 32.83 30.45 40.23
N LYS A 6 33.95 30.88 39.61
CA LYS A 6 34.35 31.92 38.59
C LYS A 6 35.86 31.65 38.21
N TRP A 7 36.35 31.68 36.96
CA TRP A 7 36.94 32.79 36.14
C TRP A 7 38.48 32.79 35.90
N ILE A 8 38.86 32.83 34.61
CA ILE A 8 39.87 33.66 33.87
C ILE A 8 41.36 33.72 34.30
N GLY A 9 42.27 33.52 33.31
CA GLY A 9 43.58 34.20 33.23
C GLY A 9 44.67 33.54 32.37
N LEU A 10 44.87 34.00 31.12
CA LEU A 10 46.13 33.95 30.33
C LEU A 10 47.20 34.90 30.98
N PRO A 11 48.53 34.90 30.66
CA PRO A 11 49.12 34.73 29.30
C PRO A 11 50.56 34.13 29.15
N LEU A 12 50.92 33.87 27.88
CA LEU A 12 52.22 33.97 27.15
C LEU A 12 53.60 33.76 27.85
N SER A 13 54.41 32.83 27.30
CA SER A 13 55.61 33.08 26.44
C SER A 13 56.82 32.14 26.62
N PHE A 14 57.55 31.99 25.49
CA PHE A 14 58.97 31.61 25.29
C PHE A 14 59.40 30.12 25.24
N ILE A 15 60.00 29.72 24.10
CA ILE A 15 61.35 29.13 23.90
C ILE A 15 61.47 28.81 22.39
N LEU A 16 62.16 29.65 21.61
CA LEU A 16 63.57 29.59 21.19
C LEU A 16 63.89 28.47 20.16
N ALA A 17 64.23 28.91 18.94
CA ALA A 17 64.67 28.09 17.82
C ALA A 17 66.19 27.84 17.85
N VAL A 18 66.62 26.68 17.34
CA VAL A 18 67.98 26.46 16.81
C VAL A 18 67.85 26.05 15.35
N THR A 19 68.41 26.91 14.49
CA THR A 19 68.53 26.78 13.04
C THR A 19 69.81 26.04 12.67
N LEU A 20 69.73 25.05 11.77
CA LEU A 20 70.85 24.58 10.96
C LEU A 20 70.56 24.93 9.49
N GLY A 21 71.48 25.67 8.89
CA GLY A 21 71.33 26.29 7.58
C GLY A 21 71.58 25.35 6.40
N MET A 22 70.84 25.62 5.33
CA MET A 22 71.20 25.29 3.96
C MET A 22 70.91 26.52 3.07
N PRO A 23 71.69 26.73 2.00
CA PRO A 23 71.87 28.03 1.35
C PRO A 23 70.63 28.56 0.64
N ALA A 24 70.52 29.89 0.64
CA ALA A 24 69.46 30.66 0.03
C ALA A 24 69.33 30.40 -1.47
N ILE A 25 68.27 29.71 -1.86
CA ILE A 25 67.71 29.83 -3.20
C ILE A 25 66.93 31.15 -3.21
N LYS A 26 67.40 32.14 -3.97
CA LYS A 26 66.57 33.27 -4.37
C LYS A 26 65.42 32.71 -5.20
N THR A 27 64.32 32.38 -4.54
CA THR A 27 63.01 32.36 -5.20
C THR A 27 62.58 33.82 -5.25
N GLU A 28 62.54 34.39 -6.46
CA GLU A 28 61.64 35.51 -6.71
C GLU A 28 60.29 35.12 -6.12
N ALA A 29 59.80 35.90 -5.15
CA ALA A 29 58.43 35.76 -4.70
C ALA A 29 57.57 35.94 -5.94
N ALA A 30 56.91 34.87 -6.41
CA ALA A 30 55.89 35.00 -7.43
C ALA A 30 54.89 36.04 -6.93
N GLU A 31 54.75 37.12 -7.68
CA GLU A 31 53.82 38.20 -7.39
C GLU A 31 52.44 37.56 -7.19
N GLN A 32 51.83 37.74 -6.01
CA GLN A 32 50.51 37.19 -5.73
C GLN A 32 49.55 37.71 -6.81
N PRO A 33 48.79 36.85 -7.49
CA PRO A 33 47.94 37.28 -8.59
C PRO A 33 46.94 38.33 -8.06
N VAL A 34 46.93 39.49 -8.71
CA VAL A 34 46.10 40.63 -8.29
C VAL A 34 44.64 40.31 -8.60
N ASN A 35 43.77 40.37 -7.58
CA ASN A 35 42.32 40.30 -7.79
C ASN A 35 41.83 41.64 -8.38
N LEU A 36 41.48 41.63 -9.67
CA LEU A 36 41.13 42.81 -10.44
C LEU A 36 39.79 43.44 -10.02
N VAL A 37 38.88 42.67 -9.43
CA VAL A 37 37.58 43.18 -8.94
C VAL A 37 37.63 43.67 -7.50
N ARG A 38 38.75 43.48 -6.79
CA ARG A 38 38.85 43.84 -5.38
C ARG A 38 38.60 45.33 -5.16
N ASN A 39 37.64 45.65 -4.27
CA ASN A 39 37.18 46.99 -3.95
C ASN A 39 36.73 47.83 -5.17
N LYS A 40 36.34 47.18 -6.28
CA LYS A 40 35.79 47.87 -7.45
C LYS A 40 34.31 48.18 -7.27
N PRO A 41 33.78 49.20 -7.96
CA PRO A 41 32.34 49.43 -8.03
C PRO A 41 31.64 48.22 -8.65
N VAL A 42 30.60 47.73 -7.98
CA VAL A 42 29.78 46.60 -8.44
C VAL A 42 28.32 46.99 -8.64
N GLN A 43 27.69 46.36 -9.62
CA GLN A 43 26.23 46.33 -9.77
C GLN A 43 25.75 44.91 -9.55
N THR A 44 24.56 44.77 -9.00
CA THR A 44 23.94 43.46 -8.76
C THR A 44 22.53 43.48 -9.29
N SER A 45 22.00 42.30 -9.61
CA SER A 45 20.60 42.13 -9.99
C SER A 45 19.67 42.68 -8.90
N SER A 46 20.01 42.41 -7.64
CA SER A 46 19.42 43.03 -6.44
C SER A 46 20.28 42.74 -5.20
N GLN A 47 19.93 43.35 -4.06
CA GLN A 47 20.60 43.08 -2.79
C GLN A 47 19.66 43.20 -1.58
N ALA A 48 19.83 42.31 -0.60
CA ALA A 48 19.01 42.24 0.60
C ALA A 48 19.63 43.04 1.76
N SER A 49 19.05 44.20 2.08
CA SER A 49 19.38 45.03 3.26
C SER A 49 20.87 45.43 3.39
N SER A 50 21.27 46.04 4.51
CA SER A 50 22.66 46.45 4.77
C SER A 50 23.61 45.30 5.09
N THR A 51 23.12 44.07 5.30
CA THR A 51 23.94 42.91 5.70
C THR A 51 24.36 42.02 4.53
N GLY A 52 23.93 42.33 3.30
CA GLY A 52 24.28 41.55 2.11
C GLY A 52 24.53 42.37 0.84
N PRO A 53 25.26 43.52 0.88
CA PRO A 53 25.48 44.37 -0.28
C PRO A 53 26.38 43.70 -1.32
N GLY A 54 26.24 44.06 -2.60
CA GLY A 54 27.11 43.54 -3.66
C GLY A 54 28.60 43.73 -3.40
N THR A 55 28.96 44.85 -2.76
CA THR A 55 30.36 45.19 -2.43
C THR A 55 31.03 44.20 -1.49
N ALA A 56 30.25 43.46 -0.70
CA ALA A 56 30.75 42.43 0.20
C ALA A 56 31.32 41.22 -0.54
N ALA A 57 30.92 40.99 -1.80
CA ALA A 57 31.49 39.89 -2.59
C ALA A 57 32.85 40.23 -3.22
N VAL A 58 33.37 41.45 -3.05
CA VAL A 58 34.64 41.89 -3.66
C VAL A 58 35.54 42.67 -2.68
N ASP A 59 35.26 42.62 -1.39
CA ASP A 59 36.03 43.34 -0.36
C ASP A 59 37.28 42.54 0.10
N GLY A 60 37.31 41.24 -0.19
CA GLY A 60 38.35 40.30 0.24
C GLY A 60 38.20 39.85 1.70
N ASP A 61 37.02 40.02 2.30
CA ASP A 61 36.65 39.50 3.61
C ASP A 61 35.70 38.29 3.45
N ALA A 62 36.25 37.09 3.63
CA ALA A 62 35.48 35.85 3.50
C ALA A 62 34.37 35.65 4.56
N SER A 63 34.15 36.61 5.46
CA SER A 63 33.06 36.60 6.44
C SER A 63 31.85 37.44 6.03
N THR A 64 31.98 38.32 5.02
CA THR A 64 30.88 39.12 4.46
C THR A 64 30.35 38.45 3.19
N PHE A 65 29.13 38.78 2.74
CA PHE A 65 28.57 38.16 1.54
C PHE A 65 27.60 39.09 0.81
N TRP A 66 27.43 38.87 -0.49
CA TRP A 66 26.30 39.39 -1.26
C TRP A 66 25.11 38.43 -1.21
N GLN A 67 23.90 38.98 -1.07
CA GLN A 67 22.63 38.25 -1.10
C GLN A 67 21.60 38.98 -1.97
N PRO A 68 21.13 38.39 -3.08
CA PRO A 68 20.02 38.94 -3.87
C PRO A 68 18.66 38.80 -3.15
N LEU A 69 17.71 39.67 -3.50
CA LEU A 69 16.33 39.68 -2.99
C LEU A 69 15.52 38.50 -3.53
N ALA A 70 14.49 38.08 -2.77
CA ALA A 70 13.63 36.96 -3.17
C ALA A 70 12.88 37.21 -4.50
N LYS A 71 12.47 38.46 -4.78
CA LYS A 71 11.77 38.86 -6.01
C LYS A 71 12.62 38.66 -7.27
N ASP A 72 13.92 38.86 -7.13
CA ASP A 72 14.89 38.82 -8.22
C ASP A 72 15.43 37.40 -8.47
N ARG A 73 14.86 36.39 -7.79
CA ARG A 73 15.15 34.96 -8.00
C ARG A 73 13.98 34.22 -8.65
N GLU A 74 12.92 34.93 -9.02
CA GLU A 74 11.70 34.33 -9.59
C GLU A 74 11.96 33.70 -10.96
N ASP A 75 12.87 34.28 -11.75
CA ASP A 75 13.36 33.73 -13.03
C ASP A 75 14.52 32.74 -12.87
N MET A 76 14.88 32.41 -11.62
CA MET A 76 15.99 31.54 -11.24
C MET A 76 17.37 32.03 -11.72
N ASN A 77 17.55 33.33 -11.95
CA ASN A 77 18.83 33.90 -12.34
C ASN A 77 19.16 35.13 -11.49
N VAL A 78 20.41 35.23 -11.01
CA VAL A 78 20.91 36.42 -10.32
C VAL A 78 22.34 36.71 -10.78
N TRP A 79 22.76 37.97 -10.74
CA TRP A 79 24.06 38.34 -11.28
C TRP A 79 24.73 39.47 -10.49
N ILE A 80 26.06 39.49 -10.54
CA ILE A 80 26.91 40.57 -10.05
C ILE A 80 27.90 40.98 -11.14
N SER A 81 28.07 42.27 -11.38
CA SER A 81 29.02 42.83 -12.34
C SER A 81 29.93 43.86 -11.69
N ALA A 82 31.13 44.05 -12.24
CA ALA A 82 32.12 45.01 -11.75
C ALA A 82 32.74 45.81 -12.91
N ASP A 83 33.01 47.10 -12.67
CA ASP A 83 33.84 47.94 -13.55
C ASP A 83 35.28 47.93 -13.07
N LEU A 84 36.19 47.35 -13.87
CA LEU A 84 37.62 47.30 -13.55
C LEU A 84 38.29 48.69 -13.63
N GLY A 85 37.62 49.67 -14.26
CA GLY A 85 38.05 51.06 -14.46
C GLY A 85 38.78 51.30 -15.78
N LYS A 86 39.41 50.25 -16.33
CA LYS A 86 40.03 50.21 -17.66
C LYS A 86 39.98 48.77 -18.19
N ALA A 87 40.28 48.57 -19.47
CA ALA A 87 40.45 47.23 -20.01
C ALA A 87 41.65 46.55 -19.34
N GLU A 88 41.43 45.38 -18.75
CA GLU A 88 42.44 44.52 -18.15
C GLU A 88 42.41 43.15 -18.82
N THR A 89 43.57 42.48 -18.88
CA THR A 89 43.65 41.11 -19.40
C THR A 89 43.60 40.11 -18.25
N PHE A 90 42.66 39.18 -18.31
CA PHE A 90 42.44 38.14 -17.29
C PHE A 90 41.88 36.88 -17.93
N ASN A 91 41.87 35.78 -17.18
CA ASN A 91 41.48 34.48 -17.70
C ASN A 91 40.85 33.55 -16.66
N THR A 92 40.59 34.07 -15.45
CA THR A 92 40.14 33.26 -14.32
C THR A 92 39.16 34.03 -13.46
N PHE A 93 38.00 33.43 -13.17
CA PHE A 93 37.12 33.83 -12.07
C PHE A 93 37.26 32.83 -10.93
N THR A 94 37.37 33.31 -9.69
CA THR A 94 37.21 32.47 -8.49
C THR A 94 35.92 32.84 -7.78
N ILE A 95 35.22 31.86 -7.25
CA ILE A 95 33.93 32.05 -6.60
C ILE A 95 33.89 31.32 -5.26
N SER A 96 33.34 31.95 -4.25
CA SER A 96 33.12 31.36 -2.93
C SER A 96 31.66 31.53 -2.50
N PHE A 97 30.93 30.44 -2.43
CA PHE A 97 29.57 30.37 -1.91
C PHE A 97 29.53 29.75 -0.51
N ARG A 98 28.44 29.98 0.23
CA ARG A 98 28.13 29.23 1.46
C ARG A 98 27.93 27.74 1.21
N SER A 99 27.19 27.45 0.15
CA SER A 99 26.82 26.12 -0.36
C SER A 99 26.50 26.30 -1.85
N VAL A 100 26.51 25.22 -2.62
CA VAL A 100 26.12 25.20 -4.04
C VAL A 100 24.84 24.39 -4.29
N ASP A 101 24.18 23.88 -3.24
CA ASP A 101 23.00 23.00 -3.36
C ASP A 101 21.84 23.63 -4.14
N MET A 102 21.78 24.97 -4.21
CA MET A 102 20.77 25.75 -4.92
C MET A 102 21.27 26.39 -6.23
N VAL A 103 22.53 26.17 -6.62
CA VAL A 103 23.12 26.72 -7.85
C VAL A 103 23.21 25.60 -8.88
N SER A 104 22.61 25.80 -10.05
CA SER A 104 22.67 24.84 -11.16
C SER A 104 23.74 25.19 -12.20
N ALA A 105 24.14 26.47 -12.28
CA ALA A 105 25.23 26.89 -13.16
C ALA A 105 25.79 28.26 -12.74
N VAL A 106 27.02 28.52 -13.13
CA VAL A 106 27.65 29.86 -13.10
C VAL A 106 28.26 30.16 -14.47
N SER A 107 28.14 31.40 -14.92
CA SER A 107 28.73 31.89 -16.17
C SER A 107 29.60 33.11 -15.91
N ALA A 108 30.79 33.12 -16.51
CA ALA A 108 31.68 34.27 -16.57
C ALA A 108 31.39 35.04 -17.87
N LEU A 109 31.02 36.30 -17.73
CA LEU A 109 30.75 37.20 -18.85
C LEU A 109 31.67 38.42 -18.79
N VAL A 110 31.98 38.96 -19.95
CA VAL A 110 32.77 40.19 -20.09
C VAL A 110 32.07 41.19 -20.99
N SER A 111 32.45 42.46 -20.87
CA SER A 111 31.95 43.53 -21.72
C SER A 111 32.98 44.65 -21.85
N SER A 112 33.02 45.29 -23.02
CA SER A 112 33.83 46.48 -23.27
C SER A 112 33.09 47.78 -22.93
N ASP A 113 31.76 47.78 -23.04
CA ASP A 113 30.89 48.96 -22.91
C ASP A 113 30.00 48.95 -21.65
N GLY A 114 29.89 47.82 -20.96
CA GLY A 114 29.05 47.61 -19.78
C GLY A 114 27.59 47.27 -20.11
N THR A 115 27.23 47.20 -21.39
CA THR A 115 25.85 46.95 -21.87
C THR A 115 25.74 45.68 -22.71
N THR A 116 26.75 45.39 -23.53
CA THR A 116 26.81 44.20 -24.40
C THR A 116 27.70 43.16 -23.75
N TRP A 117 27.14 42.01 -23.38
CA TRP A 117 27.84 40.98 -22.60
C TRP A 117 28.12 39.73 -23.44
N GLU A 118 29.35 39.24 -23.38
CA GLU A 118 29.80 38.00 -24.01
C GLU A 118 30.12 36.96 -22.92
N GLU A 119 29.55 35.75 -23.00
CA GLU A 119 29.93 34.63 -22.12
C GLU A 119 31.25 34.03 -22.58
N VAL A 120 32.24 33.99 -21.68
CA VAL A 120 33.59 33.49 -21.96
C VAL A 120 33.86 32.13 -21.34
N ALA A 121 33.07 31.74 -20.34
CA ALA A 121 33.04 30.39 -19.78
C ALA A 121 31.78 30.17 -18.95
N SER A 122 31.37 28.91 -18.80
CA SER A 122 30.34 28.50 -17.86
C SER A 122 30.68 27.16 -17.21
N LYS A 123 30.15 26.92 -16.01
CA LYS A 123 30.29 25.66 -15.27
C LYS A 123 28.92 25.23 -14.76
N LYS A 124 28.46 24.04 -15.17
CA LYS A 124 27.10 23.50 -14.92
C LYS A 124 27.08 22.24 -14.04
N SER A 125 28.12 21.41 -14.07
CA SER A 125 28.28 20.23 -13.20
C SER A 125 29.50 20.38 -12.29
N ASP A 126 29.53 19.60 -11.21
CA ASP A 126 30.67 19.50 -10.29
C ASP A 126 31.11 20.85 -9.69
N LEU A 127 30.15 21.76 -9.51
CA LEU A 127 30.36 22.99 -8.75
C LEU A 127 30.62 22.62 -7.29
N ILE A 128 31.62 23.27 -6.70
CA ILE A 128 31.92 23.17 -5.27
C ILE A 128 31.84 24.56 -4.63
N ALA A 129 31.73 24.63 -3.30
CA ALA A 129 31.53 25.89 -2.59
C ALA A 129 32.66 26.92 -2.84
N GLN A 130 33.89 26.47 -3.09
CA GLN A 130 35.00 27.31 -3.51
C GLN A 130 35.51 26.81 -4.85
N ASP A 131 35.21 27.53 -5.92
CA ASP A 131 35.45 27.07 -7.28
C ASP A 131 36.22 28.08 -8.12
N LYS A 132 36.75 27.60 -9.24
CA LYS A 132 37.51 28.38 -10.20
C LYS A 132 37.03 28.09 -11.62
N ILE A 133 36.75 29.15 -12.37
CA ILE A 133 36.36 29.12 -13.78
C ILE A 133 37.50 29.73 -14.58
N ARG A 134 38.16 28.92 -15.42
CA ARG A 134 39.25 29.39 -16.30
C ARG A 134 38.78 29.43 -17.76
N PHE A 135 39.26 30.43 -18.50
CA PHE A 135 39.00 30.64 -19.93
C PHE A 135 40.27 31.14 -20.62
N LYS A 136 40.22 31.41 -21.93
CA LYS A 136 41.36 32.00 -22.64
C LYS A 136 41.60 33.45 -22.18
N ASP A 137 42.84 33.93 -22.27
CA ASP A 137 43.17 35.34 -22.01
C ASP A 137 42.21 36.26 -22.81
N ILE A 138 41.47 37.09 -22.09
CA ILE A 138 40.58 38.10 -22.68
C ILE A 138 40.85 39.46 -22.06
N SER A 139 40.72 40.51 -22.87
CA SER A 139 40.86 41.89 -22.44
C SER A 139 39.50 42.58 -22.43
N ALA A 140 39.04 43.01 -21.26
CA ALA A 140 37.75 43.68 -21.10
C ALA A 140 37.77 44.65 -19.91
N ARG A 141 36.86 45.63 -19.91
CA ARG A 141 36.72 46.60 -18.81
C ARG A 141 35.69 46.16 -17.78
N TYR A 142 34.60 45.54 -18.22
CA TYR A 142 33.53 45.09 -17.35
C TYR A 142 33.48 43.57 -17.31
N VAL A 143 33.20 43.05 -16.13
CA VAL A 143 33.07 41.61 -15.86
C VAL A 143 31.74 41.36 -15.16
N LYS A 144 31.15 40.20 -15.37
CA LYS A 144 29.89 39.80 -14.73
C LYS A 144 29.87 38.29 -14.46
N LEU A 145 29.44 37.93 -13.27
CA LEU A 145 29.15 36.56 -12.86
C LEU A 145 27.63 36.37 -12.85
N ASP A 146 27.12 35.58 -13.78
CA ASP A 146 25.73 35.15 -13.80
C ASP A 146 25.60 33.81 -13.04
N ILE A 147 24.60 33.71 -12.16
CA ILE A 147 24.36 32.55 -11.29
C ILE A 147 22.95 32.03 -11.57
N THR A 148 22.85 30.82 -12.11
CA THR A 148 21.57 30.14 -12.33
C THR A 148 21.23 29.26 -11.14
N LEU A 149 20.00 29.36 -10.65
CA LEU A 149 19.50 28.67 -9.47
C LEU A 149 18.69 27.42 -9.83
N SER A 150 18.81 26.36 -9.02
CA SER A 150 18.02 25.13 -9.18
C SER A 150 16.65 25.18 -8.50
N ARG A 151 16.45 26.15 -7.60
CA ARG A 151 15.20 26.46 -6.88
C ARG A 151 15.29 27.87 -6.29
N ASN A 152 14.15 28.55 -6.10
CA ASN A 152 14.13 29.86 -5.46
C ASN A 152 14.46 29.75 -3.96
N SER A 153 15.73 29.98 -3.62
CA SER A 153 16.28 29.91 -2.26
C SER A 153 17.39 30.93 -2.10
N ASN A 154 17.79 31.24 -0.86
CA ASN A 154 18.92 32.11 -0.58
C ASN A 154 20.22 31.54 -1.15
N VAL A 155 20.94 32.39 -1.88
CA VAL A 155 22.32 32.19 -2.35
C VAL A 155 23.20 33.28 -1.74
N ASN A 156 24.26 32.88 -1.05
CA ASN A 156 25.23 33.77 -0.41
C ASN A 156 26.58 33.63 -1.12
N LEU A 157 26.99 34.67 -1.84
CA LEU A 157 28.31 34.76 -2.47
C LEU A 157 29.24 35.53 -1.52
N PHE A 158 30.17 34.82 -0.89
CA PHE A 158 31.14 35.37 0.05
C PHE A 158 32.25 36.14 -0.65
N GLU A 159 32.80 35.60 -1.73
CA GLU A 159 33.87 36.29 -2.48
C GLU A 159 33.80 35.92 -3.97
N TRP A 160 34.05 36.91 -4.82
CA TRP A 160 34.25 36.80 -6.25
C TRP A 160 35.55 37.50 -6.62
N GLY A 161 36.45 36.75 -7.26
CA GLY A 161 37.73 37.27 -7.70
C GLY A 161 37.92 37.10 -9.20
N VAL A 162 38.67 38.04 -9.80
CA VAL A 162 39.05 38.00 -11.21
C VAL A 162 40.56 38.13 -11.30
N TYR A 163 41.21 37.14 -11.90
CA TYR A 163 42.66 37.03 -11.92
C TYR A 163 43.17 36.76 -13.33
N ARG A 164 44.42 37.16 -13.55
CA ARG A 164 45.24 36.64 -14.62
C ARG A 164 46.13 35.53 -14.07
N GLU A 165 45.88 34.29 -14.48
CA GLU A 165 46.71 33.13 -14.14
C GLU A 165 47.55 32.68 -15.34
N ASN A 166 48.64 31.96 -15.09
CA ASN A 166 49.48 31.46 -16.18
C ASN A 166 48.77 30.35 -16.99
N GLY A 167 48.72 30.53 -18.31
CA GLY A 167 48.14 29.59 -19.28
C GLY A 167 46.65 29.79 -19.54
N ASP A 168 46.22 29.52 -20.76
CA ASP A 168 44.82 29.60 -21.16
C ASP A 168 43.97 28.48 -20.53
N GLY A 169 42.78 28.82 -20.06
CA GLY A 169 41.73 27.87 -19.74
C GLY A 169 40.95 27.42 -20.98
N PRO A 170 40.18 26.32 -20.87
CA PRO A 170 39.27 25.92 -21.94
C PRO A 170 38.27 27.07 -22.17
N GLY A 171 38.13 27.55 -23.41
CA GLY A 171 37.15 28.59 -23.77
C GLY A 171 35.70 28.13 -23.52
N PRO A 172 34.69 28.94 -23.88
CA PRO A 172 33.29 28.63 -23.55
C PRO A 172 32.88 27.29 -24.18
N ASN A 173 32.63 26.29 -23.31
CA ASN A 173 32.22 24.89 -23.56
C ASN A 173 32.88 24.20 -24.78
N PRO A 174 33.62 23.07 -24.62
CA PRO A 174 33.73 22.15 -25.76
C PRO A 174 32.30 21.78 -26.15
N GLU A 175 31.88 22.04 -27.39
CA GLU A 175 30.58 21.58 -27.89
C GLU A 175 30.49 20.09 -27.57
N GLU A 176 29.64 19.72 -26.60
CA GLU A 176 29.31 18.32 -26.41
C GLU A 176 28.79 17.83 -27.75
N PRO A 177 29.33 16.73 -28.31
CA PRO A 177 28.84 16.24 -29.58
C PRO A 177 27.31 16.11 -29.49
N ALA A 178 26.59 16.65 -30.47
CA ALA A 178 25.14 16.49 -30.51
C ALA A 178 24.83 15.01 -30.74
N VAL A 179 24.03 14.40 -29.88
CA VAL A 179 23.54 13.03 -30.13
C VAL A 179 22.69 13.04 -31.40
N PRO A 180 22.69 11.96 -32.20
CA PRO A 180 21.89 11.92 -33.43
C PRO A 180 20.40 12.20 -33.14
N ALA A 181 19.83 13.18 -33.83
CA ALA A 181 18.45 13.65 -33.61
C ALA A 181 17.39 12.57 -33.92
N ASP A 182 17.76 11.53 -34.66
CA ASP A 182 16.94 10.39 -35.04
C ASP A 182 17.18 9.14 -34.17
N LEU A 183 17.77 9.29 -32.98
CA LEU A 183 17.81 8.22 -31.98
C LEU A 183 16.39 7.74 -31.65
N ALA A 184 16.18 6.42 -31.69
CA ALA A 184 14.93 5.75 -31.38
C ALA A 184 14.95 5.14 -29.95
N SER A 185 16.10 4.63 -29.51
CA SER A 185 16.28 4.10 -28.15
C SER A 185 17.73 4.19 -27.68
N VAL A 186 17.93 4.08 -26.37
CA VAL A 186 19.25 4.03 -25.71
C VAL A 186 19.30 2.86 -24.74
N TYR A 187 20.45 2.23 -24.55
CA TYR A 187 20.59 1.05 -23.69
C TYR A 187 22.03 0.86 -23.20
N PHE A 188 22.19 0.18 -22.07
CA PHE A 188 23.50 -0.24 -21.56
C PHE A 188 23.98 -1.52 -22.25
N VAL A 189 25.30 -1.66 -22.43
CA VAL A 189 25.95 -2.88 -22.90
C VAL A 189 26.97 -3.41 -21.90
N LYS A 190 26.98 -4.73 -21.77
CA LYS A 190 27.92 -5.53 -20.97
C LYS A 190 29.33 -5.46 -21.56
N GLU A 191 30.31 -5.99 -20.83
CA GLU A 191 31.71 -6.01 -21.26
C GLU A 191 31.92 -6.75 -22.58
N ASN A 192 31.19 -7.84 -22.80
CA ASN A 192 31.19 -8.60 -24.06
C ASN A 192 30.45 -7.89 -25.22
N GLY A 193 30.00 -6.65 -25.03
CA GLY A 193 29.31 -5.83 -26.03
C GLY A 193 27.82 -6.11 -26.20
N GLN A 194 27.27 -7.13 -25.52
CA GLN A 194 25.85 -7.46 -25.58
C GLN A 194 25.01 -6.48 -24.76
N PRO A 195 23.80 -6.10 -25.20
CA PRO A 195 22.88 -5.32 -24.39
C PRO A 195 22.52 -6.02 -23.08
N TYR A 196 22.26 -5.24 -22.02
CA TYR A 196 21.46 -5.75 -20.91
C TYR A 196 20.03 -6.02 -21.41
N ALA A 197 19.45 -7.13 -20.97
CA ALA A 197 18.06 -7.43 -21.28
C ALA A 197 17.12 -6.43 -20.59
N VAL A 198 15.93 -6.23 -21.16
CA VAL A 198 14.88 -5.45 -20.49
C VAL A 198 14.50 -6.14 -19.19
N ASN A 199 14.48 -5.38 -18.09
CA ASN A 199 14.25 -5.89 -16.73
C ASN A 199 15.32 -6.87 -16.22
N GLU A 200 16.53 -6.87 -16.79
CA GLU A 200 17.63 -7.68 -16.26
C GLU A 200 17.93 -7.31 -14.80
N ALA A 201 18.22 -8.33 -14.00
CA ALA A 201 18.39 -8.25 -12.56
C ALA A 201 19.82 -8.62 -12.17
N ILE A 202 20.42 -7.81 -11.29
CA ILE A 202 21.73 -8.07 -10.69
C ILE A 202 21.54 -8.12 -9.17
N GLU A 203 21.87 -9.26 -8.58
CA GLU A 203 21.86 -9.41 -7.13
C GLU A 203 23.20 -8.97 -6.51
N LEU A 204 23.11 -8.19 -5.45
CA LEU A 204 24.22 -7.75 -4.60
C LEU A 204 23.92 -8.06 -3.13
N LYS A 205 24.94 -8.35 -2.34
CA LYS A 205 24.81 -8.41 -0.88
C LYS A 205 24.90 -7.01 -0.30
N LYS A 206 24.19 -6.73 0.79
CA LYS A 206 24.34 -5.47 1.53
C LYS A 206 25.81 -5.25 1.92
N GLY A 207 26.34 -4.07 1.59
CA GLY A 207 27.75 -3.70 1.76
C GLY A 207 28.66 -4.08 0.59
N GLU A 208 28.17 -4.84 -0.40
CA GLU A 208 28.93 -5.18 -1.61
C GLU A 208 29.00 -3.99 -2.56
N SER A 209 30.19 -3.76 -3.13
CA SER A 209 30.40 -2.88 -4.27
C SER A 209 30.78 -3.71 -5.50
N ARG A 210 30.13 -3.47 -6.63
CA ARG A 210 30.43 -4.15 -7.90
C ARG A 210 30.45 -3.14 -9.04
N THR A 211 31.53 -3.12 -9.81
CA THR A 211 31.62 -2.31 -11.02
C THR A 211 30.95 -3.01 -12.19
N LEU A 212 29.87 -2.43 -12.68
CA LEU A 212 29.13 -2.92 -13.84
C LEU A 212 29.61 -2.20 -15.10
N SER A 213 29.75 -2.94 -16.20
CA SER A 213 29.99 -2.32 -17.50
C SER A 213 28.71 -1.65 -17.97
N LEU A 214 28.57 -0.34 -17.76
CA LEU A 214 27.39 0.44 -18.14
C LEU A 214 27.67 1.30 -19.37
N LYS A 215 28.36 0.75 -20.37
CA LYS A 215 28.64 1.48 -21.62
C LYS A 215 27.32 1.77 -22.34
N LEU A 216 27.17 2.99 -22.85
CA LEU A 216 25.91 3.47 -23.42
C LEU A 216 25.95 3.37 -24.95
N LYS A 217 24.92 2.77 -25.54
CA LYS A 217 24.70 2.77 -26.98
C LYS A 217 23.29 3.28 -27.30
N GLY A 218 23.12 3.76 -28.53
CA GLY A 218 21.83 4.19 -29.07
C GLY A 218 21.51 3.47 -30.37
N LYS A 219 20.23 3.17 -30.59
CA LYS A 219 19.73 2.69 -31.89
C LYS A 219 19.00 3.82 -32.59
N ARG A 220 19.36 4.13 -33.83
CA ARG A 220 18.70 5.13 -34.68
C ARG A 220 17.43 4.55 -35.31
N LYS A 221 16.56 5.43 -35.82
CA LYS A 221 15.32 5.03 -36.54
C LYS A 221 15.58 4.16 -37.77
N ASN A 222 16.73 4.33 -38.43
CA ASN A 222 17.16 3.50 -39.57
C ASN A 222 17.75 2.14 -39.15
N GLY A 223 17.90 1.88 -37.84
CA GLY A 223 18.45 0.64 -37.30
C GLY A 223 19.93 0.71 -36.93
N ASP A 224 20.67 1.74 -37.34
CA ASP A 224 22.10 1.87 -37.05
C ASP A 224 22.36 1.99 -35.54
N ILE A 225 23.46 1.37 -35.10
CA ILE A 225 23.92 1.45 -33.71
C ILE A 225 25.00 2.53 -33.59
N VAL A 226 24.78 3.43 -32.64
CA VAL A 226 25.70 4.54 -32.34
C VAL A 226 26.31 4.29 -30.97
N ASP A 227 27.63 4.39 -30.91
CA ASP A 227 28.35 4.41 -29.64
C ASP A 227 28.12 5.77 -28.97
N LEU A 228 27.48 5.73 -27.79
CA LEU A 228 27.19 6.91 -26.99
C LEU A 228 28.17 7.05 -25.81
N SER A 229 29.26 6.28 -25.76
CA SER A 229 30.28 6.35 -24.71
C SER A 229 31.04 7.68 -24.67
N LYS A 230 31.12 8.39 -25.80
CA LYS A 230 31.75 9.71 -25.92
C LYS A 230 30.91 10.88 -25.40
N TYR A 231 29.67 10.62 -24.99
CA TYR A 231 28.76 11.65 -24.47
C TYR A 231 28.75 11.55 -22.95
N ASN A 232 28.66 12.69 -22.28
CA ASN A 232 28.52 12.74 -20.84
C ASN A 232 27.21 12.05 -20.45
N LYS A 233 27.31 10.97 -19.67
CA LYS A 233 26.17 10.29 -19.08
C LYS A 233 26.18 10.55 -17.59
N THR A 234 24.99 10.78 -17.03
CA THR A 234 24.78 10.73 -15.60
C THR A 234 24.04 9.43 -15.30
N LEU A 235 24.68 8.51 -14.59
CA LEU A 235 24.02 7.35 -14.01
C LEU A 235 23.13 7.81 -12.84
N LYS A 236 21.90 7.32 -12.83
CA LYS A 236 20.86 7.64 -11.84
C LYS A 236 20.32 6.37 -11.21
N THR A 237 19.77 6.51 -10.02
CA THR A 237 18.98 5.48 -9.35
C THR A 237 17.69 6.08 -8.78
N ASN A 238 16.64 5.26 -8.68
CA ASN A 238 15.31 5.67 -8.23
C ASN A 238 15.10 5.55 -6.71
N THR A 239 16.00 4.88 -5.98
CA THR A 239 15.91 4.75 -4.52
C THR A 239 17.26 5.02 -3.85
N LYS A 240 17.28 4.96 -2.51
CA LYS A 240 18.50 5.14 -1.70
C LYS A 240 19.13 3.82 -1.25
N PHE A 241 18.67 2.67 -1.77
CA PHE A 241 19.20 1.36 -1.38
C PHE A 241 20.58 1.08 -1.97
N ILE A 242 20.95 1.80 -3.03
CA ILE A 242 22.26 1.74 -3.67
C ILE A 242 22.83 3.15 -3.89
N THR A 243 24.14 3.24 -4.08
CA THR A 243 24.76 4.35 -4.83
C THR A 243 25.28 3.83 -6.15
N VAL A 244 25.32 4.70 -7.16
CA VAL A 244 25.94 4.41 -8.46
C VAL A 244 26.89 5.54 -8.83
N GLU A 245 28.15 5.20 -9.02
CA GLU A 245 29.19 6.13 -9.50
C GLU A 245 29.21 6.19 -11.03
N GLN A 246 29.75 7.27 -11.61
CA GLN A 246 29.81 7.43 -13.07
C GLN A 246 30.68 6.38 -13.78
N ASN A 247 31.62 5.76 -13.06
CA ASN A 247 32.41 4.63 -13.55
C ASN A 247 31.61 3.30 -13.62
N GLY A 248 30.35 3.29 -13.16
CA GLY A 248 29.48 2.11 -13.13
C GLY A 248 29.58 1.27 -11.85
N THR A 249 30.34 1.71 -10.84
CA THR A 249 30.40 1.07 -9.53
C THR A 249 29.10 1.27 -8.79
N VAL A 250 28.41 0.17 -8.52
CA VAL A 250 27.20 0.11 -7.72
C VAL A 250 27.55 -0.40 -6.33
N THR A 251 27.22 0.37 -5.30
CA THR A 251 27.40 -0.04 -3.90
C THR A 251 26.06 -0.26 -3.24
N ALA A 252 25.85 -1.46 -2.70
CA ALA A 252 24.64 -1.85 -2.00
C ALA A 252 24.65 -1.35 -0.55
N LEU A 253 23.73 -0.46 -0.20
CA LEU A 253 23.67 0.18 1.12
C LEU A 253 22.66 -0.47 2.06
N GLN A 254 21.48 -0.83 1.53
CA GLN A 254 20.37 -1.36 2.30
C GLN A 254 19.60 -2.39 1.47
N VAL A 255 19.00 -3.38 2.14
CA VAL A 255 18.07 -4.34 1.51
C VAL A 255 16.93 -3.60 0.82
N GLY A 256 16.62 -4.03 -0.39
CA GLY A 256 15.58 -3.46 -1.23
C GLY A 256 15.94 -3.54 -2.70
N VAL A 257 15.08 -2.95 -3.53
CA VAL A 257 15.18 -3.04 -4.99
C VAL A 257 15.32 -1.64 -5.59
N SER A 258 16.30 -1.47 -6.48
CA SER A 258 16.57 -0.21 -7.20
C SER A 258 16.68 -0.44 -8.68
N THR A 259 16.47 0.59 -9.48
CA THR A 259 16.90 0.62 -10.88
C THR A 259 18.13 1.50 -11.04
N VAL A 260 18.99 1.15 -12.00
CA VAL A 260 20.06 2.00 -12.51
C VAL A 260 19.72 2.38 -13.94
N TYR A 261 19.75 3.68 -14.24
CA TYR A 261 19.37 4.19 -15.56
C TYR A 261 20.12 5.48 -15.93
N THR A 262 20.04 5.85 -17.20
CA THR A 262 20.50 7.15 -17.72
C THR A 262 19.45 7.75 -18.64
N GLU A 263 19.38 9.08 -18.65
CA GLU A 263 18.56 9.87 -19.57
C GLU A 263 19.46 10.54 -20.62
N VAL A 264 19.08 10.47 -21.90
CA VAL A 264 19.81 11.05 -23.05
C VAL A 264 18.92 12.04 -23.80
N LYS A 265 19.31 13.31 -23.79
CA LYS A 265 18.52 14.42 -24.39
C LYS A 265 18.80 14.47 -25.87
N VAL A 266 17.81 14.04 -26.67
CA VAL A 266 17.93 14.00 -28.13
C VAL A 266 17.67 15.37 -28.73
N ASN A 267 16.68 16.09 -28.20
CA ASN A 267 16.38 17.48 -28.55
C ASN A 267 15.59 18.14 -27.40
N LYS A 268 14.98 19.31 -27.64
CA LYS A 268 14.19 20.03 -26.63
C LYS A 268 13.01 19.22 -26.10
N ASP A 269 12.39 18.40 -26.94
CA ASP A 269 11.10 17.77 -26.69
C ASP A 269 11.20 16.24 -26.49
N LEU A 270 12.39 15.64 -26.73
CA LEU A 270 12.61 14.20 -26.63
C LEU A 270 13.73 13.85 -25.66
N MET A 271 13.35 13.10 -24.62
CA MET A 271 14.21 12.54 -23.59
C MET A 271 14.13 11.01 -23.65
N LEU A 272 15.21 10.33 -24.01
CA LEU A 272 15.26 8.87 -24.04
C LEU A 272 15.85 8.34 -22.73
N THR A 273 15.29 7.26 -22.19
CA THR A 273 15.79 6.60 -20.98
C THR A 273 16.21 5.17 -21.31
N THR A 274 17.28 4.69 -20.69
CA THR A 274 17.66 3.27 -20.80
C THR A 274 16.56 2.36 -20.23
N PRO A 275 16.43 1.11 -20.71
CA PRO A 275 15.58 0.11 -20.05
C PRO A 275 15.93 -0.07 -18.57
N ASP A 276 14.98 -0.58 -17.79
CA ASP A 276 15.21 -0.84 -16.37
C ASP A 276 16.26 -1.95 -16.21
N LEU A 277 17.39 -1.59 -15.58
CA LEU A 277 18.38 -2.51 -15.03
C LEU A 277 18.19 -2.55 -13.52
N TRP A 278 17.74 -3.68 -13.01
CA TRP A 278 17.38 -3.83 -11.60
C TRP A 278 18.56 -4.30 -10.77
N ILE A 279 18.75 -3.67 -9.60
CA ILE A 279 19.70 -4.07 -8.59
C ILE A 279 18.92 -4.54 -7.37
N LEU A 280 19.06 -5.81 -7.02
CA LEU A 280 18.40 -6.46 -5.90
C LEU A 280 19.41 -6.61 -4.77
N VAL A 281 19.23 -5.84 -3.71
CA VAL A 281 20.10 -5.92 -2.54
C VAL A 281 19.50 -6.89 -1.54
N LYS A 282 20.25 -7.95 -1.20
CA LYS A 282 19.89 -8.93 -0.17
C LYS A 282 20.85 -8.85 1.01
N ASP A 283 20.40 -9.17 2.21
CA ASP A 283 21.26 -9.31 3.38
C ASP A 283 21.09 -10.72 3.97
N PRO A 284 22.10 -11.60 3.90
CA PRO A 284 22.01 -12.95 4.48
C PRO A 284 21.84 -12.92 6.00
N ASN A 285 22.13 -11.79 6.65
CA ASN A 285 22.00 -11.59 8.09
C ASN A 285 20.73 -10.79 8.46
N GLU A 286 19.83 -10.53 7.51
CA GLU A 286 18.66 -9.67 7.69
C GLU A 286 17.79 -10.06 8.89
N PHE A 287 17.68 -11.37 9.13
CA PHE A 287 16.88 -11.96 10.22
C PHE A 287 17.72 -12.37 11.43
N LEU A 288 18.98 -11.95 11.52
CA LEU A 288 19.86 -12.19 12.68
C LEU A 288 19.90 -11.01 13.67
N ALA A 289 19.15 -9.95 13.39
CA ALA A 289 19.04 -8.81 14.30
C ALA A 289 18.34 -9.20 15.61
N GLU A 290 18.77 -8.60 16.72
CA GLU A 290 18.22 -8.86 18.06
C GLU A 290 16.71 -8.59 18.15
N ALA A 291 16.20 -7.64 17.35
CA ALA A 291 14.78 -7.31 17.27
C ALA A 291 13.89 -8.47 16.76
N VAL A 292 14.46 -9.47 16.08
CA VAL A 292 13.74 -10.68 15.62
C VAL A 292 13.74 -11.77 16.69
N ILE A 293 14.46 -11.59 17.81
CA ILE A 293 14.54 -12.49 18.98
C ILE A 293 15.18 -13.85 18.68
N ALA A 294 14.56 -14.65 17.82
CA ALA A 294 15.04 -15.95 17.39
C ALA A 294 14.45 -16.34 16.03
N ASN A 295 15.19 -17.14 15.28
CA ASN A 295 14.66 -17.86 14.14
C ASN A 295 14.33 -19.29 14.56
N THR A 296 13.06 -19.65 14.46
CA THR A 296 12.57 -20.98 14.80
C THR A 296 12.18 -21.72 13.53
N SER A 297 12.48 -23.01 13.48
CA SER A 297 12.10 -23.86 12.35
C SER A 297 11.71 -25.26 12.81
N LEU A 298 10.99 -25.95 11.92
CA LEU A 298 10.53 -27.31 12.13
C LEU A 298 10.90 -28.14 10.90
N THR A 299 11.46 -29.33 11.11
CA THR A 299 11.82 -30.26 10.03
C THR A 299 11.28 -31.66 10.30
N HIS A 300 10.91 -32.37 9.23
CA HIS A 300 10.50 -33.76 9.28
C HIS A 300 10.80 -34.43 7.94
N PRO A 301 11.19 -35.72 7.90
CA PRO A 301 11.54 -36.39 6.63
C PRO A 301 10.39 -36.50 5.62
N ARG A 302 9.13 -36.54 6.09
CA ARG A 302 7.95 -36.77 5.24
C ARG A 302 6.86 -35.70 5.33
N MET A 303 6.84 -34.91 6.40
CA MET A 303 5.79 -33.91 6.60
C MET A 303 6.16 -32.66 5.83
N LYS A 304 5.19 -32.07 5.14
CA LYS A 304 5.42 -30.78 4.50
C LYS A 304 5.63 -29.70 5.57
N THR A 305 6.70 -28.93 5.40
CA THR A 305 7.10 -27.82 6.29
C THR A 305 7.15 -26.52 5.49
N GLU A 306 6.14 -26.35 4.62
CA GLU A 306 5.96 -25.19 3.75
C GLU A 306 4.66 -24.46 4.14
N THR A 307 4.72 -23.14 4.19
CA THR A 307 3.54 -22.31 4.48
C THR A 307 2.46 -22.55 3.43
N GLY A 308 1.23 -22.75 3.88
CA GLY A 308 0.07 -23.02 3.03
C GLY A 308 -0.11 -24.48 2.61
N GLN A 309 0.83 -25.37 2.94
CA GLN A 309 0.72 -26.80 2.69
C GLN A 309 0.33 -27.55 3.96
N PRO A 310 -0.64 -28.48 3.92
CA PRO A 310 -1.10 -29.17 5.12
C PRO A 310 0.02 -29.99 5.77
N ALA A 311 0.22 -29.78 7.08
CA ALA A 311 1.20 -30.48 7.89
C ALA A 311 0.57 -31.73 8.50
N VAL A 312 0.70 -32.87 7.81
CA VAL A 312 0.09 -34.15 8.21
C VAL A 312 1.14 -35.21 8.50
N LEU A 313 0.92 -35.96 9.58
CA LEU A 313 1.64 -37.18 9.95
C LEU A 313 0.70 -38.38 9.96
N GLN A 314 1.24 -39.56 9.64
CA GLN A 314 0.54 -40.82 9.85
C GLN A 314 0.62 -41.20 11.34
N PRO A 315 -0.41 -41.85 11.91
CA PRO A 315 -0.32 -42.37 13.26
C PRO A 315 0.91 -43.27 13.46
N GLY A 316 1.71 -43.00 14.51
CA GLY A 316 2.96 -43.70 14.84
C GLY A 316 4.24 -43.09 14.25
N ASP A 317 4.12 -42.09 13.38
CA ASP A 317 5.25 -41.31 12.88
C ASP A 317 5.99 -40.59 14.01
N ASP A 318 7.30 -40.38 13.84
CA ASP A 318 8.09 -39.59 14.79
C ASP A 318 7.65 -38.12 14.76
N PHE A 319 7.75 -37.46 15.90
CA PHE A 319 7.53 -36.03 15.96
C PHE A 319 8.55 -35.27 15.12
N PRO A 320 8.15 -34.10 14.57
CA PRO A 320 9.08 -33.26 13.85
C PRO A 320 10.14 -32.67 14.80
N ALA A 321 11.34 -32.43 14.27
CA ALA A 321 12.42 -31.80 14.99
C ALA A 321 12.24 -30.27 14.97
N VAL A 322 12.36 -29.63 16.13
CA VAL A 322 12.29 -28.17 16.25
C VAL A 322 13.68 -27.61 16.50
N SER A 323 14.06 -26.57 15.77
CA SER A 323 15.32 -25.85 15.93
C SER A 323 15.06 -24.40 16.31
N VAL A 324 15.86 -23.89 17.25
CA VAL A 324 15.83 -22.50 17.70
C VAL A 324 17.22 -21.91 17.54
N GLN A 325 17.38 -20.96 16.62
CA GLN A 325 18.56 -20.12 16.52
C GLN A 325 18.27 -18.80 17.22
N ALA A 326 18.95 -18.54 18.34
CA ALA A 326 18.69 -17.35 19.15
C ALA A 326 19.49 -16.14 18.64
N ASN A 327 18.84 -14.99 18.43
CA ASN A 327 19.52 -13.73 18.10
C ASN A 327 19.88 -12.92 19.35
N VAL A 328 19.34 -13.32 20.51
CA VAL A 328 19.63 -12.80 21.84
C VAL A 328 19.79 -13.96 22.82
N LYS A 329 20.44 -13.73 23.96
CA LYS A 329 20.47 -14.74 25.04
C LYS A 329 19.05 -14.92 25.60
N LEU A 330 18.59 -16.16 25.66
CA LEU A 330 17.25 -16.51 26.13
C LEU A 330 17.18 -17.93 26.68
N ASP A 331 16.11 -18.22 27.41
CA ASP A 331 15.74 -19.57 27.80
C ASP A 331 14.55 -20.05 26.96
N VAL A 332 14.65 -21.26 26.39
CA VAL A 332 13.55 -21.92 25.68
C VAL A 332 12.91 -22.95 26.61
N SER A 333 11.59 -22.93 26.70
CA SER A 333 10.77 -23.95 27.39
C SER A 333 9.42 -24.06 26.68
N GLY A 334 8.50 -24.90 27.16
CA GLY A 334 7.16 -24.95 26.60
C GLY A 334 6.43 -26.27 26.84
N SER A 335 5.55 -26.63 25.91
CA SER A 335 4.73 -27.83 26.02
C SER A 335 4.28 -28.35 24.65
N VAL A 336 4.02 -29.64 24.58
CA VAL A 336 3.27 -30.27 23.50
C VAL A 336 1.81 -30.39 23.91
N VAL A 337 0.91 -29.94 23.06
CA VAL A 337 -0.54 -29.97 23.25
C VAL A 337 -1.18 -30.81 22.15
N ARG A 338 -2.16 -31.66 22.50
CA ARG A 338 -3.01 -32.40 21.56
C ARG A 338 -4.46 -32.09 21.87
N ASN A 339 -5.23 -31.62 20.88
CA ASN A 339 -6.64 -31.25 21.02
C ASN A 339 -6.91 -30.35 22.26
N GLY A 340 -6.02 -29.38 22.50
CA GLY A 340 -6.12 -28.47 23.65
C GLY A 340 -5.58 -29.02 24.99
N GLN A 341 -5.24 -30.31 25.09
CA GLN A 341 -4.69 -30.91 26.30
C GLN A 341 -3.16 -31.02 26.24
N SER A 342 -2.45 -30.54 27.26
CA SER A 342 -0.99 -30.74 27.36
C SER A 342 -0.66 -32.22 27.58
N ILE A 343 0.23 -32.76 26.77
CA ILE A 343 0.67 -34.17 26.82
C ILE A 343 2.16 -34.33 27.14
N ALA A 344 2.96 -33.27 27.00
CA ALA A 344 4.37 -33.26 27.38
C ALA A 344 4.85 -31.85 27.69
N VAL A 345 5.85 -31.75 28.57
CA VAL A 345 6.54 -30.50 28.90
C VAL A 345 7.88 -30.46 28.17
N ILE A 346 8.21 -29.30 27.60
CA ILE A 346 9.53 -29.02 27.04
C ILE A 346 10.36 -28.37 28.15
N PRO A 347 11.38 -29.06 28.69
CA PRO A 347 12.16 -28.54 29.80
C PRO A 347 12.92 -27.28 29.40
N LYS A 348 13.19 -26.44 30.40
CA LYS A 348 13.93 -25.20 30.22
C LYS A 348 15.36 -25.47 29.76
N VAL A 349 15.78 -24.81 28.68
CA VAL A 349 17.15 -24.87 28.14
C VAL A 349 17.62 -23.46 27.80
N ALA A 350 18.76 -23.06 28.37
CA ALA A 350 19.41 -21.80 28.01
C ALA A 350 20.02 -21.87 26.60
N VAL A 351 19.84 -20.82 25.80
CA VAL A 351 20.42 -20.67 24.46
C VAL A 351 21.17 -19.34 24.40
N ASN A 352 22.46 -19.39 24.10
CA ASN A 352 23.26 -18.18 23.96
C ASN A 352 22.95 -17.46 22.64
N LYS A 353 23.28 -16.17 22.57
CA LYS A 353 23.19 -15.42 21.31
C LYS A 353 24.01 -16.10 20.21
N SER A 354 23.43 -16.19 19.02
CA SER A 354 23.96 -16.87 17.84
C SER A 354 24.09 -18.39 17.96
N GLU A 355 23.66 -19.00 19.07
CA GLU A 355 23.60 -20.45 19.23
C GLU A 355 22.32 -21.02 18.60
N THR A 356 22.46 -22.18 17.96
CA THR A 356 21.33 -22.99 17.47
C THR A 356 21.18 -24.22 18.35
N LYS A 357 20.00 -24.43 18.93
CA LYS A 357 19.67 -25.66 19.68
C LYS A 357 18.47 -26.37 19.08
N ASN A 358 18.56 -27.70 19.03
CA ASN A 358 17.43 -28.55 18.68
C ASN A 358 16.66 -28.92 19.94
N VAL A 359 15.35 -28.64 19.94
CA VAL A 359 14.41 -29.09 20.96
C VAL A 359 14.09 -30.56 20.67
N LYS A 360 14.59 -31.46 21.52
CA LYS A 360 14.35 -32.90 21.36
C LYS A 360 12.95 -33.24 21.85
N LEU A 361 12.15 -33.84 20.98
CA LEU A 361 10.81 -34.37 21.27
C LEU A 361 10.80 -35.87 20.92
N PRO A 362 11.29 -36.77 21.79
CA PRO A 362 11.32 -38.21 21.52
C PRO A 362 9.91 -38.82 21.71
N LEU A 363 8.94 -38.26 20.98
CA LEU A 363 7.54 -38.62 21.00
C LEU A 363 7.13 -39.10 19.61
N LYS A 364 6.08 -39.92 19.59
CA LYS A 364 5.45 -40.38 18.37
C LYS A 364 4.01 -39.88 18.28
N ALA A 365 3.54 -39.67 17.05
CA ALA A 365 2.18 -39.27 16.74
C ALA A 365 1.22 -40.46 16.85
N ASP A 366 1.23 -41.18 17.99
CA ASP A 366 0.53 -42.46 18.15
C ASP A 366 -1.00 -42.35 18.18
N GLN A 367 -1.54 -41.14 18.31
CA GLN A 367 -2.97 -40.90 18.47
C GLN A 367 -3.42 -39.85 17.45
N PRO A 368 -4.55 -40.06 16.75
CA PRO A 368 -5.09 -39.05 15.87
C PRO A 368 -5.43 -37.75 16.59
N GLY A 369 -5.27 -36.62 15.90
CA GLY A 369 -5.67 -35.31 16.41
C GLY A 369 -4.77 -34.17 15.93
N SER A 370 -5.12 -32.96 16.35
CA SER A 370 -4.33 -31.77 16.10
C SER A 370 -3.32 -31.56 17.22
N TYR A 371 -2.07 -31.36 16.83
CA TYR A 371 -0.94 -31.18 17.73
C TYR A 371 -0.37 -29.77 17.61
N GLU A 372 0.08 -29.24 18.74
CA GLU A 372 0.78 -27.98 18.84
C GLU A 372 2.06 -28.16 19.66
N ILE A 373 3.18 -27.68 19.13
CA ILE A 373 4.44 -27.54 19.86
C ILE A 373 4.56 -26.07 20.24
N ARG A 374 4.21 -25.75 21.49
CA ARG A 374 4.21 -24.38 22.02
C ARG A 374 5.55 -24.08 22.68
N LEU A 375 6.22 -23.03 22.21
CA LEU A 375 7.50 -22.55 22.73
C LEU A 375 7.30 -21.25 23.49
N THR A 376 8.00 -21.12 24.62
CA THR A 376 8.16 -19.89 25.39
C THR A 376 9.64 -19.50 25.36
N LEU A 377 9.94 -18.30 24.86
CA LEU A 377 11.27 -17.72 24.75
C LEU A 377 11.41 -16.60 25.79
N GLN A 378 11.98 -16.95 26.94
CA GLN A 378 12.15 -16.01 28.06
C GLN A 378 13.48 -15.28 27.95
N ARG A 379 13.43 -13.94 27.94
CA ARG A 379 14.61 -13.07 28.02
C ARG A 379 14.69 -12.44 29.41
N GLU A 380 15.89 -12.21 29.91
CA GLU A 380 16.07 -11.64 31.25
C GLU A 380 15.44 -10.24 31.35
N GLY A 381 14.60 -10.01 32.37
CA GLY A 381 13.95 -8.70 32.61
C GLY A 381 12.90 -8.26 31.58
N LEU A 382 12.54 -9.11 30.61
CA LEU A 382 11.57 -8.79 29.57
C LEU A 382 10.40 -9.78 29.58
N PRO A 383 9.21 -9.38 29.10
CA PRO A 383 8.12 -10.32 28.87
C PRO A 383 8.53 -11.45 27.91
N PRO A 384 8.01 -12.68 28.13
CA PRO A 384 8.26 -13.81 27.25
C PRO A 384 7.77 -13.52 25.83
N ALA A 385 8.49 -14.07 24.84
CA ALA A 385 7.99 -14.20 23.48
C ALA A 385 7.52 -15.64 23.25
N TYR A 386 6.67 -15.84 22.24
CA TYR A 386 6.03 -17.13 21.99
C TYR A 386 6.15 -17.54 20.53
N ASP A 387 6.22 -18.84 20.25
CA ASP A 387 6.06 -19.39 18.91
C ASP A 387 5.40 -20.75 18.99
N VAL A 388 4.64 -21.11 17.96
CA VAL A 388 3.89 -22.37 17.94
C VAL A 388 4.05 -23.02 16.58
N PHE A 389 4.31 -24.32 16.60
CA PHE A 389 4.25 -25.17 15.42
C PHE A 389 3.06 -26.12 15.50
N TYR A 390 2.49 -26.45 14.35
CA TYR A 390 1.27 -27.24 14.24
C TYR A 390 1.49 -28.45 13.34
N PHE A 391 0.78 -29.54 13.61
CA PHE A 391 0.60 -30.64 12.66
C PHE A 391 -0.65 -31.45 13.05
N THR A 392 -1.17 -32.23 12.11
CA THR A 392 -2.29 -33.15 12.36
C THR A 392 -1.82 -34.58 12.17
N ALA A 393 -2.01 -35.43 13.18
CA ALA A 393 -1.83 -36.86 13.04
C ALA A 393 -3.17 -37.46 12.58
N MET A 394 -3.22 -38.04 11.39
CA MET A 394 -4.44 -38.64 10.85
C MET A 394 -4.13 -39.62 9.73
N ASP A 395 -4.97 -40.63 9.60
CA ASP A 395 -5.07 -41.38 8.35
C ASP A 395 -5.90 -40.55 7.36
N SER A 396 -5.26 -40.02 6.32
CA SER A 396 -5.94 -39.25 5.27
C SER A 396 -7.03 -40.05 4.55
N ALA A 397 -6.97 -41.39 4.55
CA ALA A 397 -8.02 -42.23 3.99
C ALA A 397 -9.30 -42.26 4.84
N ALA A 398 -9.25 -41.78 6.09
CA ALA A 398 -10.41 -41.70 6.97
C ALA A 398 -11.35 -40.52 6.66
N ILE A 399 -10.93 -39.58 5.80
CA ILE A 399 -11.78 -38.48 5.36
C ILE A 399 -12.85 -39.04 4.40
N PRO A 400 -14.15 -38.84 4.66
CA PRO A 400 -15.19 -39.32 3.77
C PRO A 400 -15.03 -38.77 2.35
N GLY A 401 -15.31 -39.61 1.34
CA GLY A 401 -15.25 -39.22 -0.06
C GLY A 401 -16.18 -38.03 -0.37
N GLY A 402 -15.74 -37.15 -1.28
CA GLY A 402 -16.49 -35.95 -1.66
C GLY A 402 -16.36 -34.78 -0.67
N GLN A 403 -15.36 -34.81 0.21
CA GLN A 403 -15.00 -33.70 1.11
C GLN A 403 -13.58 -33.19 0.83
N SER A 404 -13.23 -32.02 1.36
CA SER A 404 -11.88 -31.48 1.28
C SER A 404 -10.96 -32.11 2.32
N SER A 405 -9.70 -32.40 1.96
CA SER A 405 -8.74 -32.97 2.91
C SER A 405 -8.24 -32.00 3.98
N ILE A 406 -8.49 -30.70 3.81
CA ILE A 406 -8.04 -29.65 4.73
C ILE A 406 -9.18 -28.93 5.47
N ALA A 407 -10.43 -29.19 5.06
CA ALA A 407 -11.65 -28.71 5.70
C ALA A 407 -12.78 -29.73 5.49
N TYR A 408 -12.98 -30.65 6.43
CA TYR A 408 -13.94 -31.76 6.32
C TYR A 408 -14.83 -31.87 7.53
N MET A 409 -15.97 -32.53 7.39
CA MET A 409 -16.86 -32.92 8.47
C MET A 409 -16.23 -34.03 9.31
N GLY A 410 -15.92 -33.71 10.57
CA GLY A 410 -15.51 -34.65 11.58
C GLY A 410 -16.67 -35.54 12.07
N PRO A 411 -16.35 -36.63 12.79
CA PRO A 411 -17.35 -37.54 13.34
C PRO A 411 -18.26 -36.89 14.40
N ASP A 412 -17.85 -35.77 14.98
CA ASP A 412 -18.63 -34.94 15.91
C ASP A 412 -19.61 -33.98 15.21
N GLY A 413 -19.65 -34.00 13.88
CA GLY A 413 -20.51 -33.13 13.07
C GLY A 413 -19.98 -31.69 12.94
N LYS A 414 -18.72 -31.44 13.28
CA LYS A 414 -18.05 -30.14 13.12
C LYS A 414 -16.96 -30.19 12.05
N LEU A 415 -16.55 -29.04 11.54
CA LEU A 415 -15.44 -28.93 10.60
C LEU A 415 -14.09 -29.17 11.30
N GLY A 416 -13.37 -30.18 10.83
CA GLY A 416 -11.95 -30.38 11.09
C GLY A 416 -11.11 -29.57 10.10
N TYR A 417 -10.11 -28.86 10.61
CA TYR A 417 -9.18 -28.06 9.80
C TYR A 417 -7.77 -28.64 9.90
N VAL A 418 -7.12 -28.86 8.76
CA VAL A 418 -5.72 -29.27 8.71
C VAL A 418 -4.85 -28.04 8.44
N PRO A 419 -4.07 -27.54 9.41
CA PRO A 419 -3.23 -26.38 9.20
C PRO A 419 -1.93 -26.74 8.49
N ASP A 420 -1.22 -25.72 8.02
CA ASP A 420 0.21 -25.83 7.75
C ASP A 420 1.03 -25.89 9.05
N TYR A 421 2.35 -26.06 8.93
CA TYR A 421 3.23 -26.23 10.08
C TYR A 421 3.33 -25.00 10.99
N LYS A 422 2.91 -23.81 10.51
CA LYS A 422 2.85 -22.55 11.27
C LYS A 422 1.44 -22.22 11.76
N GLY A 423 0.45 -23.06 11.45
CA GLY A 423 -0.92 -22.94 11.95
C GLY A 423 -1.90 -22.26 11.01
N ASN A 424 -1.44 -21.80 9.82
CA ASN A 424 -2.34 -21.19 8.84
C ASN A 424 -3.29 -22.25 8.28
N ARG A 425 -4.55 -21.87 8.12
CA ARG A 425 -5.62 -22.77 7.70
C ARG A 425 -6.73 -21.98 7.02
N VAL A 426 -7.68 -22.70 6.41
CA VAL A 426 -8.98 -22.13 6.02
C VAL A 426 -9.60 -21.45 7.24
N ILE A 427 -9.85 -20.14 7.14
CA ILE A 427 -10.31 -19.33 8.28
C ILE A 427 -11.82 -19.50 8.52
N ASP A 428 -12.28 -19.13 9.72
CA ASP A 428 -13.69 -19.02 10.07
C ASP A 428 -14.30 -17.71 9.54
N PHE A 429 -15.24 -17.82 8.60
CA PHE A 429 -15.91 -16.68 7.97
C PHE A 429 -17.26 -16.33 8.64
N SER A 430 -17.72 -17.15 9.57
CA SER A 430 -19.07 -17.06 10.14
C SER A 430 -19.38 -15.77 10.89
N GLY A 431 -18.35 -14.98 11.24
CA GLY A 431 -18.46 -13.65 11.85
C GLY A 431 -18.87 -12.52 10.89
N SER A 432 -19.11 -12.81 9.61
CA SER A 432 -19.43 -11.79 8.59
C SER A 432 -20.94 -11.55 8.48
N GLY A 433 -21.34 -10.29 8.28
CA GLY A 433 -22.73 -9.86 8.15
C GLY A 433 -23.28 -9.15 9.39
N TYR A 434 -24.54 -8.72 9.32
CA TYR A 434 -25.27 -7.99 10.35
C TYR A 434 -25.08 -8.62 11.74
N MET A 435 -24.64 -7.79 12.70
CA MET A 435 -24.34 -8.19 14.09
C MET A 435 -23.39 -9.39 14.23
N GLY A 436 -22.46 -9.56 13.29
CA GLY A 436 -21.51 -10.66 13.28
C GLY A 436 -22.03 -11.94 12.63
N GLY A 437 -23.07 -11.86 11.79
CA GLY A 437 -23.63 -13.00 11.06
C GLY A 437 -24.54 -13.90 11.89
N GLY A 438 -25.55 -14.51 11.25
CA GLY A 438 -26.53 -15.41 11.90
C GLY A 438 -27.69 -14.74 12.63
N VAL A 439 -27.76 -13.40 12.58
CA VAL A 439 -28.86 -12.62 13.14
C VAL A 439 -29.84 -12.24 12.04
N GLN A 440 -31.14 -12.44 12.29
CA GLN A 440 -32.18 -12.07 11.34
C GLN A 440 -32.22 -10.54 11.18
N LEU A 441 -32.31 -10.07 9.93
CA LEU A 441 -32.48 -8.64 9.67
C LEU A 441 -33.85 -8.17 10.21
N PRO A 442 -33.88 -7.11 11.03
CA PRO A 442 -35.10 -6.73 11.76
C PRO A 442 -36.11 -6.02 10.86
N ASP A 443 -37.38 -6.33 11.06
CA ASP A 443 -38.49 -5.58 10.47
C ASP A 443 -38.91 -4.44 11.40
N VAL A 444 -38.52 -3.23 11.03
CA VAL A 444 -38.74 -2.03 11.85
C VAL A 444 -40.10 -1.40 11.56
N GLN A 445 -40.85 -1.02 12.58
CA GLN A 445 -42.15 -0.36 12.44
C GLN A 445 -42.04 0.99 11.70
N ALA A 446 -42.90 1.23 10.71
CA ALA A 446 -43.00 2.52 10.04
C ALA A 446 -43.49 3.61 11.00
N ARG A 447 -42.82 4.75 10.99
CA ARG A 447 -43.16 5.94 11.79
C ARG A 447 -43.67 7.10 10.94
N VAL A 448 -43.16 7.20 9.73
CA VAL A 448 -43.52 8.22 8.75
C VAL A 448 -43.73 7.51 7.42
N ALA A 449 -44.80 7.86 6.70
CA ALA A 449 -44.97 7.49 5.30
C ALA A 449 -44.81 8.72 4.41
N VAL A 450 -44.19 8.53 3.25
CA VAL A 450 -44.08 9.53 2.20
C VAL A 450 -44.81 8.97 0.99
N GLU A 451 -45.76 9.75 0.45
CA GLU A 451 -46.46 9.44 -0.80
C GLU A 451 -45.64 9.91 -2.00
N PRO A 452 -45.75 9.25 -3.17
CA PRO A 452 -45.18 9.77 -4.41
C PRO A 452 -45.86 11.09 -4.77
N GLY A 453 -45.15 11.96 -5.47
CA GLY A 453 -45.68 13.25 -5.91
C GLY A 453 -44.83 13.84 -7.02
N GLU A 454 -45.34 14.90 -7.65
CA GLU A 454 -44.64 15.58 -8.75
C GLU A 454 -43.36 16.28 -8.28
N GLY A 455 -42.40 16.41 -9.20
CA GLY A 455 -41.12 17.10 -8.98
C GLY A 455 -40.11 16.36 -8.11
N ASP A 456 -39.00 17.03 -7.80
CA ASP A 456 -37.93 16.50 -6.96
C ASP A 456 -38.40 16.20 -5.53
N ALA A 457 -38.32 14.93 -5.15
CA ALA A 457 -38.69 14.41 -3.85
C ALA A 457 -37.54 14.44 -2.83
N THR A 458 -36.34 14.87 -3.21
CA THR A 458 -35.14 14.84 -2.34
C THR A 458 -35.41 15.48 -0.99
N ALA A 459 -35.86 16.73 -0.96
CA ALA A 459 -36.11 17.46 0.29
C ALA A 459 -37.24 16.82 1.12
N ARG A 460 -38.30 16.34 0.47
CA ARG A 460 -39.46 15.73 1.13
C ARG A 460 -39.09 14.41 1.81
N ILE A 461 -38.31 13.56 1.15
CA ILE A 461 -37.84 12.30 1.74
C ILE A 461 -36.79 12.58 2.83
N GLN A 462 -35.87 13.52 2.61
CA GLN A 462 -34.89 13.89 3.62
C GLN A 462 -35.57 14.40 4.90
N GLN A 463 -36.61 15.21 4.78
CA GLN A 463 -37.39 15.68 5.95
C GLN A 463 -38.00 14.51 6.74
N ALA A 464 -38.50 13.47 6.07
CA ALA A 464 -39.03 12.27 6.74
C ALA A 464 -37.91 11.48 7.46
N ILE A 465 -36.73 11.37 6.84
CA ILE A 465 -35.54 10.76 7.47
C ILE A 465 -35.12 11.56 8.70
N ASP A 466 -35.10 12.89 8.60
CA ASP A 466 -34.73 13.79 9.70
C ASP A 466 -35.75 13.72 10.84
N GLN A 467 -37.05 13.63 10.51
CA GLN A 467 -38.12 13.46 11.49
C GLN A 467 -37.96 12.16 12.27
N VAL A 468 -37.72 11.02 11.60
CA VAL A 468 -37.46 9.75 12.29
C VAL A 468 -36.15 9.80 13.07
N SER A 469 -35.13 10.49 12.55
CA SER A 469 -33.84 10.68 13.25
C SER A 469 -33.98 11.42 14.58
N GLN A 470 -35.00 12.26 14.75
CA GLN A 470 -35.28 12.99 15.99
C GLN A 470 -36.10 12.18 17.01
N MET A 471 -36.74 11.06 16.61
CA MET A 471 -37.53 10.24 17.53
C MET A 471 -36.64 9.49 18.52
N PRO A 472 -37.06 9.28 19.78
CA PRO A 472 -36.30 8.49 20.75
C PRO A 472 -35.96 7.10 20.22
N VAL A 473 -34.80 6.58 20.61
CA VAL A 473 -34.42 5.20 20.30
C VAL A 473 -35.29 4.26 21.13
N GLY A 474 -35.99 3.34 20.46
CA GLY A 474 -36.79 2.29 21.08
C GLY A 474 -35.94 1.23 21.78
N SER A 475 -36.59 0.33 22.52
CA SER A 475 -35.93 -0.76 23.23
C SER A 475 -35.25 -1.78 22.31
N ASP A 476 -35.69 -1.85 21.06
CA ASP A 476 -35.09 -2.63 19.97
C ASP A 476 -33.83 -1.95 19.37
N GLY A 477 -33.55 -0.71 19.76
CA GLY A 477 -32.47 0.11 19.23
C GLY A 477 -32.82 0.86 17.95
N PHE A 478 -34.10 0.91 17.57
CA PHE A 478 -34.59 1.62 16.38
C PHE A 478 -35.42 2.83 16.75
N ARG A 479 -35.32 3.89 15.94
CA ARG A 479 -36.22 5.04 15.97
C ARG A 479 -37.46 4.75 15.13
N GLY A 480 -37.26 4.11 13.98
CA GLY A 480 -38.33 3.66 13.11
C GLY A 480 -37.90 3.54 11.66
N ALA A 481 -38.86 3.13 10.83
CA ALA A 481 -38.73 3.18 9.38
C ALA A 481 -39.44 4.41 8.79
N VAL A 482 -38.83 4.99 7.76
CA VAL A 482 -39.49 5.84 6.78
C VAL A 482 -40.01 4.94 5.67
N LEU A 483 -41.33 4.89 5.49
CA LEU A 483 -41.99 4.12 4.45
C LEU A 483 -42.21 5.01 3.22
N LEU A 484 -41.60 4.66 2.10
CA LEU A 484 -41.87 5.23 0.80
C LEU A 484 -42.94 4.40 0.10
N LYS A 485 -44.14 4.96 -0.03
CA LYS A 485 -45.27 4.28 -0.68
C LYS A 485 -44.94 3.97 -2.14
N LYS A 486 -45.53 2.91 -2.68
CA LYS A 486 -45.32 2.52 -4.09
C LYS A 486 -45.57 3.70 -5.03
N GLY A 487 -44.74 3.83 -6.05
CA GLY A 487 -44.74 4.98 -6.95
C GLY A 487 -43.34 5.45 -7.27
N ARG A 488 -43.26 6.50 -8.10
CA ARG A 488 -42.01 7.07 -8.60
C ARG A 488 -41.65 8.33 -7.83
N TYR A 489 -40.41 8.41 -7.39
CA TYR A 489 -39.82 9.57 -6.73
C TYR A 489 -38.65 10.05 -7.57
N GLU A 490 -38.75 11.24 -8.14
CA GLU A 490 -37.62 11.92 -8.78
C GLU A 490 -36.67 12.39 -7.66
N ILE A 491 -35.38 12.09 -7.78
CA ILE A 491 -34.37 12.48 -6.79
C ILE A 491 -33.29 13.24 -7.55
N GLU A 492 -33.24 14.57 -7.46
CA GLU A 492 -32.18 15.37 -8.09
C GLU A 492 -30.91 15.44 -7.22
N GLY A 493 -31.04 15.24 -5.91
CA GLY A 493 -29.94 15.30 -4.94
C GLY A 493 -29.49 13.94 -4.40
N THR A 494 -29.08 13.92 -3.14
CA THR A 494 -28.65 12.73 -2.39
C THR A 494 -29.41 12.70 -1.06
N LEU A 495 -29.89 11.52 -0.69
CA LEU A 495 -30.54 11.25 0.59
C LEU A 495 -29.49 10.80 1.61
N TYR A 496 -29.58 11.32 2.83
CA TYR A 496 -28.61 11.10 3.88
C TYR A 496 -29.23 10.44 5.11
N VAL A 497 -28.65 9.32 5.55
CA VAL A 497 -28.96 8.69 6.84
C VAL A 497 -27.73 8.83 7.74
N ARG A 498 -27.78 9.80 8.68
CA ARG A 498 -26.65 10.15 9.57
C ARG A 498 -26.89 9.81 11.05
N THR A 499 -27.98 9.12 11.36
CA THR A 499 -28.38 8.78 12.74
C THR A 499 -28.67 7.29 12.86
N SER A 500 -28.21 6.66 13.95
CA SER A 500 -28.49 5.25 14.26
C SER A 500 -30.00 4.96 14.40
N GLY A 501 -30.40 3.74 14.07
CA GLY A 501 -31.75 3.24 14.28
C GLY A 501 -32.78 3.68 13.22
N VAL A 502 -32.34 4.15 12.04
CA VAL A 502 -33.21 4.64 10.97
C VAL A 502 -33.18 3.71 9.77
N VAL A 503 -34.37 3.31 9.30
CA VAL A 503 -34.54 2.45 8.13
C VAL A 503 -35.30 3.19 7.03
N LEU A 504 -34.86 3.08 5.78
CA LEU A 504 -35.60 3.54 4.61
C LEU A 504 -36.19 2.33 3.88
N ARG A 505 -37.53 2.22 3.86
CA ARG A 505 -38.27 1.07 3.30
C ARG A 505 -39.16 1.52 2.15
N GLY A 506 -39.21 0.74 1.07
CA GLY A 506 -40.23 0.85 0.02
C GLY A 506 -41.30 -0.24 0.11
N GLU A 507 -42.20 -0.25 -0.87
CA GLU A 507 -43.30 -1.23 -1.01
C GLU A 507 -43.09 -2.23 -2.16
N GLY A 508 -41.88 -2.32 -2.71
CA GLY A 508 -41.50 -3.37 -3.68
C GLY A 508 -40.32 -2.98 -4.55
N GLN A 509 -39.47 -3.96 -4.87
CA GLN A 509 -38.34 -3.80 -5.82
C GLN A 509 -38.67 -4.12 -7.28
N TYR A 510 -39.91 -4.51 -7.56
CA TYR A 510 -40.40 -4.88 -8.89
C TYR A 510 -41.01 -3.66 -9.63
N GLU A 511 -41.34 -3.84 -10.90
CA GLU A 511 -42.06 -2.82 -11.69
C GLU A 511 -43.43 -2.50 -11.07
N GLY A 512 -43.71 -1.22 -10.83
CA GLY A 512 -44.92 -0.79 -10.09
C GLY A 512 -44.78 -0.82 -8.55
N GLY A 513 -43.59 -1.15 -8.03
CA GLY A 513 -43.20 -0.96 -6.63
C GLY A 513 -42.77 0.48 -6.32
N THR A 514 -41.89 0.63 -5.33
CA THR A 514 -41.29 1.93 -4.99
C THR A 514 -40.05 2.16 -5.84
N LEU A 515 -40.05 3.21 -6.65
CA LEU A 515 -38.93 3.59 -7.51
C LEU A 515 -38.30 4.91 -7.03
N LEU A 516 -37.02 4.86 -6.64
CA LEU A 516 -36.17 6.03 -6.54
C LEU A 516 -35.46 6.25 -7.88
N PHE A 517 -35.87 7.29 -8.60
CA PHE A 517 -35.31 7.63 -9.90
C PHE A 517 -34.36 8.81 -9.77
N GLY A 518 -33.06 8.58 -10.03
CA GLY A 518 -32.06 9.64 -10.06
C GLY A 518 -32.21 10.51 -11.29
N SER A 519 -32.82 11.68 -11.13
CA SER A 519 -33.06 12.64 -12.21
C SER A 519 -31.88 13.60 -12.41
N GLY A 520 -31.87 14.32 -13.54
CA GLY A 520 -30.79 15.25 -13.88
C GLY A 520 -29.51 14.58 -14.38
N ASN A 521 -28.48 15.39 -14.63
CA ASN A 521 -27.28 15.00 -15.39
C ASN A 521 -25.97 15.14 -14.57
N LYS A 522 -26.02 14.84 -13.27
CA LYS A 522 -24.88 14.98 -12.35
C LYS A 522 -24.49 13.65 -11.71
N PRO A 523 -23.19 13.29 -11.74
CA PRO A 523 -22.65 12.16 -10.97
C PRO A 523 -22.88 12.35 -9.47
N ARG A 524 -23.51 11.36 -8.82
CA ARG A 524 -23.75 11.32 -7.37
C ARG A 524 -24.18 9.94 -6.88
N ASN A 525 -24.16 9.74 -5.57
CA ASN A 525 -24.83 8.63 -4.91
C ASN A 525 -26.30 9.01 -4.61
N LEU A 526 -27.25 8.10 -4.76
CA LEU A 526 -28.64 8.38 -4.38
C LEU A 526 -28.83 8.37 -2.86
N ILE A 527 -28.22 7.40 -2.17
CA ILE A 527 -28.30 7.26 -0.72
C ILE A 527 -26.89 7.16 -0.13
N GLU A 528 -26.60 8.01 0.84
CA GLU A 528 -25.39 7.97 1.65
C GLU A 528 -25.71 7.70 3.13
N ILE A 529 -25.05 6.70 3.70
CA ILE A 529 -25.28 6.24 5.08
C ILE A 529 -23.99 6.33 5.90
N GLY A 530 -24.12 6.87 7.12
CA GLY A 530 -22.98 7.12 8.02
C GLY A 530 -22.12 8.28 7.52
N SER A 531 -20.92 8.52 8.07
CA SER A 531 -20.04 9.66 7.72
C SER A 531 -18.75 9.23 6.99
N SER A 532 -17.85 10.17 6.72
CA SER A 532 -16.50 9.87 6.22
C SER A 532 -15.46 9.66 7.34
N LYS A 533 -15.82 9.82 8.62
CA LYS A 533 -14.86 9.81 9.72
C LYS A 533 -14.59 8.40 10.24
N GLY A 534 -13.30 8.05 10.35
CA GLY A 534 -12.87 6.78 10.92
C GLY A 534 -12.87 6.76 12.45
N PRO A 535 -12.61 5.58 13.05
CA PRO A 535 -12.44 5.46 14.49
C PRO A 535 -11.25 6.31 14.99
N VAL A 536 -11.39 6.85 16.20
CA VAL A 536 -10.35 7.60 16.90
C VAL A 536 -9.54 6.64 17.75
N ILE A 537 -8.26 6.49 17.42
CA ILE A 537 -7.33 5.56 18.08
C ILE A 537 -6.94 6.08 19.47
N ASP A 538 -7.01 5.21 20.48
CA ASP A 538 -6.41 5.46 21.80
C ASP A 538 -4.96 4.98 21.83
N ASN A 539 -4.03 5.86 21.50
CA ASN A 539 -2.59 5.56 21.51
C ASN A 539 -2.06 5.18 22.90
N GLY A 540 -2.72 5.63 23.99
CA GLY A 540 -2.29 5.33 25.36
C GLY A 540 -2.53 3.87 25.74
N SER A 541 -3.47 3.19 25.08
CA SER A 541 -3.75 1.77 25.29
C SER A 541 -2.78 0.83 24.56
N MET A 542 -1.94 1.34 23.67
CA MET A 542 -1.20 0.51 22.71
C MET A 542 -0.21 -0.45 23.39
N THR A 543 -0.27 -1.73 23.01
CA THR A 543 0.69 -2.75 23.42
C THR A 543 1.11 -3.60 22.22
N ASP A 544 2.37 -4.04 22.20
CA ASP A 544 2.89 -4.90 21.13
C ASP A 544 2.48 -6.37 21.35
N VAL A 545 2.30 -7.08 20.23
CA VAL A 545 2.15 -8.55 20.19
C VAL A 545 3.52 -9.20 20.42
N THR A 546 3.57 -10.22 21.27
CA THR A 546 4.82 -10.90 21.67
C THR A 546 5.07 -12.24 20.97
N ASP A 547 4.10 -12.75 20.22
CA ASP A 547 4.31 -13.93 19.38
C ASP A 547 5.25 -13.61 18.21
N LEU A 548 6.19 -14.51 17.95
CA LEU A 548 7.03 -14.46 16.74
C LEU A 548 6.19 -14.68 15.49
N TYR A 549 5.11 -15.47 15.62
CA TYR A 549 4.17 -15.82 14.58
C TYR A 549 2.76 -16.02 15.15
N VAL A 550 1.79 -15.23 14.67
CA VAL A 550 0.35 -15.48 14.85
C VAL A 550 -0.21 -15.94 13.51
N PRO A 551 -0.82 -17.13 13.39
CA PRO A 551 -1.27 -17.64 12.10
C PRO A 551 -2.51 -16.94 11.56
N SER A 552 -2.65 -16.93 10.24
CA SER A 552 -3.92 -16.64 9.58
C SER A 552 -4.97 -17.65 10.06
N GLY A 553 -6.08 -17.16 10.59
CA GLY A 553 -7.12 -17.96 11.23
C GLY A 553 -7.07 -17.96 12.77
N ALA A 554 -6.03 -17.42 13.40
CA ALA A 554 -5.99 -17.31 14.86
C ALA A 554 -7.01 -16.31 15.39
N LYS A 555 -7.59 -16.64 16.55
CA LYS A 555 -8.37 -15.75 17.41
C LYS A 555 -7.63 -15.38 18.69
N THR A 556 -6.48 -16.00 18.94
CA THR A 556 -5.72 -15.86 20.20
C THR A 556 -4.27 -15.51 19.91
N PHE A 557 -3.73 -14.58 20.69
CA PHE A 557 -2.34 -14.12 20.64
C PHE A 557 -1.93 -13.49 21.98
N HIS A 558 -0.64 -13.33 22.20
CA HIS A 558 -0.06 -12.75 23.41
C HIS A 558 0.34 -11.30 23.17
N VAL A 559 0.10 -10.45 24.16
CA VAL A 559 0.58 -9.07 24.19
C VAL A 559 1.58 -8.83 25.31
N LYS A 560 2.36 -7.76 25.20
CA LYS A 560 3.34 -7.37 26.22
C LYS A 560 2.69 -7.12 27.59
N ASP A 561 1.56 -6.41 27.61
CA ASP A 561 0.79 -6.13 28.82
C ASP A 561 -0.71 -6.00 28.49
N ALA A 562 -1.52 -6.90 29.04
CA ALA A 562 -2.98 -6.90 28.87
C ALA A 562 -3.73 -6.18 30.01
N SER A 563 -3.04 -5.66 31.04
CA SER A 563 -3.67 -5.15 32.27
C SER A 563 -4.66 -3.99 32.05
N ALA A 564 -4.47 -3.21 30.98
CA ALA A 564 -5.36 -2.13 30.60
C ALA A 564 -6.64 -2.60 29.87
N TYR A 565 -6.72 -3.86 29.46
CA TYR A 565 -7.79 -4.42 28.63
C TYR A 565 -8.80 -5.24 29.44
N ARG A 566 -10.02 -5.31 28.92
CA ARG A 566 -11.14 -6.06 29.49
C ARG A 566 -11.90 -6.78 28.39
N VAL A 567 -12.53 -7.90 28.73
CA VAL A 567 -13.51 -8.56 27.84
C VAL A 567 -14.62 -7.55 27.50
N GLY A 568 -14.98 -7.49 26.22
CA GLY A 568 -15.93 -6.52 25.66
C GLY A 568 -15.29 -5.25 25.08
N ASP A 569 -14.01 -4.99 25.33
CA ASP A 569 -13.31 -3.84 24.73
C ASP A 569 -13.28 -3.96 23.20
N LYS A 570 -13.59 -2.85 22.51
CA LYS A 570 -13.38 -2.69 21.08
C LYS A 570 -11.92 -2.35 20.82
N VAL A 571 -11.29 -3.09 19.93
CA VAL A 571 -9.86 -3.00 19.68
C VAL A 571 -9.54 -3.10 18.20
N ILE A 572 -8.43 -2.51 17.80
CA ILE A 572 -7.76 -2.84 16.55
C ILE A 572 -6.60 -3.77 16.87
N VAL A 573 -6.55 -4.89 16.17
CA VAL A 573 -5.34 -5.73 16.06
C VAL A 573 -4.63 -5.32 14.77
N ARG A 574 -3.52 -4.62 14.90
CA ARG A 574 -2.70 -4.17 13.78
C ARG A 574 -1.67 -5.23 13.43
N ARG A 575 -1.63 -5.61 12.15
CA ARG A 575 -0.46 -6.24 11.53
C ARG A 575 0.42 -5.16 10.91
N ILE A 576 1.68 -5.10 11.32
CA ILE A 576 2.67 -4.22 10.70
C ILE A 576 3.22 -4.90 9.44
N GLY A 577 3.36 -4.13 8.35
CA GLY A 577 4.04 -4.57 7.13
C GLY A 577 5.18 -3.62 6.77
N ASN A 578 6.41 -4.04 7.05
CA ASN A 578 7.63 -3.28 6.79
C ASN A 578 8.14 -3.42 5.34
N ALA A 579 9.25 -2.75 5.02
CA ALA A 579 9.87 -2.82 3.69
C ALA A 579 10.31 -4.25 3.32
N ARG A 580 10.82 -5.04 4.28
CA ARG A 580 11.23 -6.43 4.05
C ARG A 580 10.05 -7.29 3.57
N PHE A 581 8.88 -7.09 4.16
CA PHE A 581 7.66 -7.75 3.71
C PHE A 581 7.32 -7.38 2.26
N ILE A 582 7.42 -6.10 1.88
CA ILE A 582 7.15 -5.65 0.50
C ILE A 582 8.12 -6.30 -0.49
N THR A 583 9.41 -6.36 -0.14
CA THR A 583 10.44 -7.04 -0.93
C THR A 583 10.17 -8.54 -1.05
N GLU A 584 9.81 -9.20 0.06
CA GLU A 584 9.49 -10.64 0.09
C GLU A 584 8.32 -10.99 -0.85
N ILE A 585 7.29 -10.14 -0.90
CA ILE A 585 6.17 -10.34 -1.82
C ILE A 585 6.42 -9.81 -3.24
N GLY A 586 7.59 -9.22 -3.50
CA GLY A 586 8.04 -8.73 -4.81
C GLY A 586 7.33 -7.45 -5.29
N MET A 587 6.68 -6.70 -4.40
CA MET A 587 5.83 -5.57 -4.78
C MET A 587 6.57 -4.22 -4.83
N ASP A 588 7.84 -4.21 -4.46
CA ASP A 588 8.81 -3.16 -4.81
C ASP A 588 9.59 -3.49 -6.11
N TYR A 589 9.27 -4.62 -6.74
CA TYR A 589 9.92 -5.13 -7.95
C TYR A 589 8.90 -5.52 -9.04
N ILE A 590 7.91 -4.67 -9.27
CA ILE A 590 6.94 -4.83 -10.36
C ILE A 590 7.54 -4.24 -11.64
N TYR A 591 7.60 -5.03 -12.72
CA TYR A 591 8.08 -4.52 -14.01
C TYR A 591 7.16 -3.40 -14.51
N LYS A 592 7.73 -2.41 -15.20
CA LYS A 592 6.92 -1.35 -15.82
C LYS A 592 5.97 -1.96 -16.85
N ARG A 593 4.81 -1.33 -17.02
CA ARG A 593 3.96 -1.62 -18.18
C ARG A 593 4.77 -1.36 -19.46
N PRO A 594 4.74 -2.25 -20.47
CA PRO A 594 5.31 -1.95 -21.77
C PRO A 594 4.77 -0.60 -22.31
N GLY A 595 5.66 0.37 -22.51
CA GLY A 595 5.30 1.73 -22.94
C GLY A 595 4.56 2.59 -21.90
N GLY A 596 4.51 2.18 -20.63
CA GLY A 596 3.80 2.89 -19.57
C GLY A 596 4.57 2.97 -18.26
N THR A 597 3.86 3.33 -17.19
CA THR A 597 4.42 3.49 -15.85
C THR A 597 3.90 2.43 -14.88
N VAL A 598 4.55 2.33 -13.71
CA VAL A 598 4.10 1.51 -12.59
C VAL A 598 4.50 2.19 -11.29
N SER A 599 3.65 2.09 -10.27
CA SER A 599 3.97 2.50 -8.90
C SER A 599 4.33 1.27 -8.08
N GLN A 600 5.58 1.25 -7.59
CA GLN A 600 6.02 0.26 -6.61
C GLN A 600 5.27 0.46 -5.29
N TRP A 601 5.09 -0.62 -4.53
CA TRP A 601 4.44 -0.54 -3.23
C TRP A 601 5.42 -0.04 -2.17
N GLY A 602 4.90 0.74 -1.21
CA GLY A 602 5.58 1.03 0.04
C GLY A 602 5.02 0.18 1.19
N PRO A 603 5.70 0.18 2.35
CA PRO A 603 5.21 -0.43 3.59
C PRO A 603 3.76 -0.02 3.93
N PHE A 604 2.99 -0.94 4.50
CA PHE A 604 1.61 -0.68 4.92
C PHE A 604 1.17 -1.62 6.05
N ASN A 605 0.18 -1.19 6.82
CA ASN A 605 -0.42 -1.98 7.89
C ASN A 605 -1.78 -2.54 7.48
N LEU A 606 -2.22 -3.59 8.16
CA LEU A 606 -3.61 -4.05 8.14
C LEU A 606 -4.18 -3.94 9.55
N ASP A 607 -5.33 -3.29 9.69
CA ASP A 607 -5.96 -2.98 10.97
C ASP A 607 -7.28 -3.77 11.12
N PHE A 608 -7.23 -4.86 11.89
CA PHE A 608 -8.37 -5.75 12.12
C PHE A 608 -9.23 -5.23 13.28
N ASP A 609 -10.47 -4.85 13.00
CA ASP A 609 -11.43 -4.35 13.99
C ASP A 609 -12.12 -5.53 14.71
N ARG A 610 -11.84 -5.67 16.00
CA ARG A 610 -12.21 -6.83 16.82
C ARG A 610 -12.80 -6.42 18.17
N VAL A 611 -13.41 -7.40 18.83
CA VAL A 611 -13.87 -7.29 20.22
C VAL A 611 -13.16 -8.37 21.04
N ILE A 612 -12.64 -8.00 22.21
CA ILE A 612 -12.01 -8.96 23.12
C ILE A 612 -13.10 -9.85 23.74
N THR A 613 -12.95 -11.17 23.60
CA THR A 613 -13.88 -12.19 24.14
C THR A 613 -13.27 -12.99 25.29
N GLY A 614 -11.95 -12.95 25.48
CA GLY A 614 -11.26 -13.63 26.56
C GLY A 614 -9.91 -12.99 26.88
N ILE A 615 -9.52 -13.05 28.16
CA ILE A 615 -8.20 -12.64 28.64
C ILE A 615 -7.72 -13.67 29.65
N ASN A 616 -6.52 -14.21 29.43
CA ASN A 616 -5.84 -15.11 30.37
C ASN A 616 -4.39 -14.64 30.56
N GLY A 617 -4.15 -13.88 31.63
CA GLY A 617 -2.89 -13.15 31.79
C GLY A 617 -2.69 -12.18 30.63
N ASN A 618 -1.64 -12.41 29.82
CA ASN A 618 -1.31 -11.60 28.65
C ASN A 618 -1.80 -12.22 27.32
N GLU A 619 -2.49 -13.36 27.37
CA GLU A 619 -3.15 -13.95 26.21
C GLU A 619 -4.52 -13.28 25.99
N ILE A 620 -4.75 -12.77 24.78
CA ILE A 620 -5.98 -12.12 24.34
C ILE A 620 -6.70 -13.03 23.36
N THR A 621 -8.01 -13.22 23.53
CA THR A 621 -8.90 -13.85 22.55
C THR A 621 -9.85 -12.80 21.95
N VAL A 622 -10.05 -12.84 20.63
CA VAL A 622 -10.95 -11.95 19.89
C VAL A 622 -12.14 -12.69 19.24
N ASP A 623 -13.17 -11.93 18.90
CA ASP A 623 -14.45 -12.40 18.34
C ASP A 623 -14.35 -13.10 16.97
N ALA A 624 -13.46 -12.63 16.09
CA ALA A 624 -13.29 -13.13 14.73
C ALA A 624 -11.81 -13.37 14.38
N PRO A 625 -11.49 -14.34 13.50
CA PRO A 625 -10.10 -14.66 13.21
C PRO A 625 -9.37 -13.51 12.51
N LEU A 626 -8.06 -13.46 12.70
CA LEU A 626 -7.17 -12.60 11.93
C LEU A 626 -6.96 -13.21 10.55
N ALA A 627 -7.32 -12.47 9.49
CA ALA A 627 -7.28 -12.99 8.11
C ALA A 627 -5.87 -12.93 7.47
N ASN A 628 -4.85 -12.56 8.23
CA ASN A 628 -3.46 -12.62 7.79
C ASN A 628 -2.55 -12.89 8.97
N SER A 629 -1.41 -13.54 8.71
CA SER A 629 -0.41 -13.78 9.74
C SER A 629 0.18 -12.47 10.26
N ILE A 630 0.48 -12.45 11.56
CA ILE A 630 1.34 -11.43 12.19
C ILE A 630 2.69 -12.09 12.45
N GLU A 631 3.75 -11.49 11.92
CA GLU A 631 5.11 -12.06 12.03
C GLU A 631 6.07 -10.99 12.51
N LEU A 632 6.85 -11.29 13.55
CA LEU A 632 7.80 -10.34 14.12
C LEU A 632 8.82 -9.86 13.07
N ARG A 633 9.26 -10.74 12.16
CA ARG A 633 10.18 -10.39 11.07
C ARG A 633 9.62 -9.33 10.10
N TRP A 634 8.29 -9.24 9.97
CA TRP A 634 7.59 -8.26 9.13
C TRP A 634 7.18 -6.98 9.87
N GLY A 635 7.56 -6.87 11.14
CA GLY A 635 7.28 -5.73 12.01
C GLY A 635 6.43 -6.08 13.22
N GLY A 636 5.95 -7.32 13.34
CA GLY A 636 5.10 -7.75 14.45
C GLY A 636 3.69 -7.17 14.35
N GLY A 637 3.02 -7.09 15.50
CA GLY A 637 1.67 -6.57 15.61
C GLY A 637 1.47 -5.73 16.85
N GLN A 638 0.34 -5.03 16.88
CA GLN A 638 -0.04 -4.18 18.00
C GLN A 638 -1.52 -4.35 18.31
N LEU A 639 -1.88 -4.16 19.57
CA LEU A 639 -3.25 -4.08 20.05
C LEU A 639 -3.47 -2.67 20.61
N TYR A 640 -4.60 -2.05 20.29
CA TYR A 640 -5.03 -0.78 20.90
C TYR A 640 -6.54 -0.61 20.82
N LYS A 641 -7.10 0.14 21.76
CA LYS A 641 -8.50 0.53 21.80
C LYS A 641 -8.78 1.68 20.83
N TYR A 642 -10.06 1.86 20.52
CA TYR A 642 -10.54 3.00 19.75
C TYR A 642 -11.93 3.44 20.19
N ASN A 643 -12.28 4.69 19.92
CA ASN A 643 -13.62 5.23 20.02
C ASN A 643 -14.22 5.42 18.63
N ASP A 644 -15.52 5.17 18.49
CA ASP A 644 -16.24 5.24 17.22
C ASP A 644 -17.59 5.94 17.33
N ASP A 645 -17.65 7.04 18.08
CA ASP A 645 -18.90 7.76 18.39
C ASP A 645 -19.66 8.24 17.14
N GLU A 646 -18.96 8.50 16.03
CA GLU A 646 -19.58 8.87 14.74
C GLU A 646 -19.99 7.67 13.88
N ARG A 647 -19.68 6.43 14.31
CA ARG A 647 -20.00 5.22 13.57
C ARG A 647 -21.41 4.76 13.92
N ILE A 648 -22.37 5.22 13.13
CA ILE A 648 -23.78 4.90 13.35
C ILE A 648 -24.07 3.42 13.15
N GLU A 649 -25.18 2.96 13.69
CA GLU A 649 -25.55 1.55 13.61
C GLU A 649 -27.05 1.30 13.52
N LYS A 650 -27.42 0.06 13.17
CA LYS A 650 -28.81 -0.36 13.02
C LYS A 650 -29.55 0.49 11.99
N VAL A 651 -29.03 0.49 10.77
CA VAL A 651 -29.55 1.27 9.63
C VAL A 651 -29.75 0.37 8.42
N GLY A 652 -30.80 0.63 7.64
CA GLY A 652 -31.21 -0.25 6.54
C GLY A 652 -31.82 0.47 5.36
N VAL A 653 -31.61 -0.08 4.15
CA VAL A 653 -32.32 0.29 2.92
C VAL A 653 -32.98 -0.97 2.35
N GLU A 654 -34.29 -0.93 2.11
CA GLU A 654 -35.00 -2.15 1.76
C GLU A 654 -36.21 -1.98 0.85
N LYS A 655 -36.51 -3.04 0.09
CA LYS A 655 -37.78 -3.24 -0.62
C LYS A 655 -38.09 -2.14 -1.64
N MET A 656 -37.13 -1.79 -2.48
CA MET A 656 -37.28 -0.72 -3.48
C MET A 656 -36.44 -0.92 -4.74
N ARG A 657 -36.79 -0.19 -5.78
CA ARG A 657 -36.07 -0.13 -7.06
C ARG A 657 -35.32 1.20 -7.18
N ALA A 658 -34.14 1.14 -7.78
CA ALA A 658 -33.37 2.31 -8.20
C ALA A 658 -33.19 2.31 -9.71
N ASP A 659 -33.28 3.49 -10.33
CA ASP A 659 -33.04 3.73 -11.75
C ASP A 659 -32.51 5.16 -11.93
N SER A 660 -31.97 5.49 -13.09
CA SER A 660 -31.36 6.80 -13.35
C SER A 660 -31.73 7.33 -14.72
N ALA A 661 -31.94 8.64 -14.84
CA ALA A 661 -31.82 9.31 -16.12
C ALA A 661 -30.37 9.19 -16.61
N PHE A 662 -30.18 9.06 -17.92
CA PHE A 662 -28.88 9.12 -18.59
C PHE A 662 -29.13 9.57 -20.04
N ASP A 663 -28.08 9.97 -20.76
CA ASP A 663 -28.16 10.30 -22.18
C ASP A 663 -27.97 9.04 -23.06
N PRO A 664 -29.04 8.47 -23.66
CA PRO A 664 -28.92 7.27 -24.47
C PRO A 664 -28.23 7.50 -25.82
N SER A 665 -27.96 8.75 -26.21
CA SER A 665 -27.17 9.05 -27.40
C SER A 665 -25.67 8.85 -27.19
N VAL A 666 -25.21 8.77 -25.93
CA VAL A 666 -23.82 8.48 -25.60
C VAL A 666 -23.61 6.96 -25.65
N ILE A 667 -23.08 6.50 -26.78
CA ILE A 667 -22.81 5.09 -27.05
C ILE A 667 -21.31 4.89 -27.29
N ASP A 668 -20.77 3.80 -26.77
CA ASP A 668 -19.41 3.36 -27.06
C ASP A 668 -19.40 1.87 -27.45
N THR A 669 -18.28 1.42 -28.00
CA THR A 669 -17.96 0.02 -28.30
C THR A 669 -16.63 -0.42 -27.69
N ALA A 670 -15.81 0.52 -27.19
CA ALA A 670 -14.53 0.22 -26.56
C ALA A 670 -14.69 -0.21 -25.10
N MET A 671 -13.84 -1.14 -24.65
CA MET A 671 -13.74 -1.58 -23.25
C MET A 671 -12.27 -1.84 -22.88
N ASP A 672 -11.98 -2.03 -21.58
CA ASP A 672 -10.63 -2.24 -21.00
C ASP A 672 -9.59 -2.86 -21.95
N ASN A 673 -9.88 -4.06 -22.47
CA ASN A 673 -8.93 -4.85 -23.26
C ASN A 673 -9.50 -5.25 -24.63
N GLY A 674 -10.48 -4.50 -25.16
CA GLY A 674 -11.08 -4.88 -26.43
C GLY A 674 -12.27 -4.04 -26.85
N LYS A 675 -13.15 -4.67 -27.63
CA LYS A 675 -14.41 -4.09 -28.08
C LYS A 675 -15.56 -5.02 -27.71
N THR A 676 -16.75 -4.45 -27.61
CA THR A 676 -18.00 -5.17 -27.37
C THR A 676 -19.10 -4.59 -28.26
N ASP A 677 -20.29 -5.18 -28.21
CA ASP A 677 -21.48 -4.63 -28.88
C ASP A 677 -21.78 -3.22 -28.34
N PRO A 678 -22.42 -2.34 -29.14
CA PRO A 678 -22.73 -0.98 -28.71
C PRO A 678 -23.46 -0.95 -27.36
N TYR A 679 -22.99 -0.11 -26.45
CA TYR A 679 -23.55 0.03 -25.10
C TYR A 679 -23.67 1.50 -24.69
N TYR A 680 -24.57 1.80 -23.76
CA TYR A 680 -24.71 3.15 -23.21
C TYR A 680 -23.54 3.50 -22.28
N ALA A 681 -22.88 4.60 -22.59
CA ALA A 681 -21.60 4.98 -22.00
C ALA A 681 -21.63 6.33 -21.26
N ASP A 682 -22.80 6.95 -21.10
CA ASP A 682 -22.94 8.18 -20.32
C ASP A 682 -22.41 7.99 -18.89
N GLU A 683 -21.70 8.98 -18.36
CA GLU A 683 -21.24 9.01 -16.97
C GLU A 683 -21.85 10.17 -16.20
N LYS A 684 -22.66 11.02 -16.84
CA LYS A 684 -23.26 12.21 -16.23
C LYS A 684 -24.59 11.89 -15.57
N HIS A 685 -24.60 10.88 -14.70
CA HIS A 685 -25.81 10.47 -13.98
C HIS A 685 -25.49 9.70 -12.70
N THR A 686 -26.50 9.13 -12.05
CA THR A 686 -26.34 8.40 -10.79
C THR A 686 -25.25 7.33 -10.86
N GLU A 687 -24.27 7.43 -9.95
CA GLU A 687 -23.17 6.47 -9.85
C GLU A 687 -23.57 5.26 -9.00
N ARG A 688 -24.09 5.51 -7.80
CA ARG A 688 -24.36 4.45 -6.82
C ARG A 688 -25.77 4.57 -6.29
N PHE A 689 -26.39 3.42 -6.06
CA PHE A 689 -27.64 3.43 -5.31
C PHE A 689 -27.39 3.67 -3.82
N VAL A 690 -26.64 2.78 -3.15
CA VAL A 690 -26.30 2.94 -1.72
C VAL A 690 -24.79 2.99 -1.52
N MET A 691 -24.31 4.05 -0.86
CA MET A 691 -22.95 4.14 -0.34
C MET A 691 -23.00 4.23 1.18
N MET A 692 -22.31 3.32 1.87
CA MET A 692 -22.27 3.30 3.33
C MET A 692 -20.83 3.42 3.82
N ASN A 693 -20.55 4.34 4.72
CA ASN A 693 -19.25 4.41 5.38
C ASN A 693 -19.42 4.87 6.83
N SER A 694 -18.49 4.47 7.70
CA SER A 694 -18.55 4.77 9.14
C SER A 694 -19.90 4.32 9.70
N VAL A 695 -20.20 3.05 9.44
CA VAL A 695 -21.42 2.36 9.85
C VAL A 695 -21.06 0.98 10.41
N LYS A 696 -21.86 0.47 11.35
CA LYS A 696 -21.84 -0.93 11.75
C LYS A 696 -23.26 -1.50 11.87
N ASN A 697 -23.42 -2.81 11.81
CA ASN A 697 -24.74 -3.46 11.98
C ASN A 697 -25.78 -2.87 11.02
N ALA A 698 -25.54 -3.00 9.71
CA ALA A 698 -26.40 -2.39 8.70
C ALA A 698 -26.78 -3.37 7.60
N TRP A 699 -27.77 -3.00 6.78
CA TRP A 699 -28.19 -3.86 5.68
C TRP A 699 -28.72 -3.13 4.47
N VAL A 700 -28.65 -3.83 3.33
CA VAL A 700 -29.41 -3.54 2.12
C VAL A 700 -30.09 -4.84 1.71
N ARG A 701 -31.42 -4.86 1.58
CA ARG A 701 -32.14 -6.09 1.21
C ARG A 701 -33.32 -5.86 0.27
N ASP A 702 -33.61 -6.82 -0.59
CA ASP A 702 -34.71 -6.72 -1.57
C ASP A 702 -34.65 -5.40 -2.36
N VAL A 703 -33.50 -5.11 -2.97
CA VAL A 703 -33.37 -3.95 -3.88
C VAL A 703 -32.91 -4.34 -5.27
N THR A 704 -33.45 -3.64 -6.28
CA THR A 704 -33.08 -3.83 -7.68
C THR A 704 -32.62 -2.51 -8.29
N GLY A 705 -31.42 -2.46 -8.88
CA GLY A 705 -30.87 -1.28 -9.55
C GLY A 705 -30.80 -1.42 -11.08
N TYR A 706 -31.04 -0.32 -11.78
CA TYR A 706 -30.88 -0.16 -13.24
C TYR A 706 -30.09 1.10 -13.56
N HIS A 707 -29.35 1.09 -14.68
CA HIS A 707 -28.69 2.28 -15.24
C HIS A 707 -27.82 3.07 -14.26
N LEU A 708 -27.15 2.37 -13.35
CA LEU A 708 -26.16 2.95 -12.43
C LEU A 708 -24.77 2.95 -13.08
N ALA A 709 -24.00 4.01 -12.88
CA ALA A 709 -22.64 4.09 -13.47
C ALA A 709 -21.56 3.33 -12.70
N TYR A 710 -21.79 3.04 -11.42
CA TYR A 710 -20.75 2.52 -10.53
C TYR A 710 -21.16 1.30 -9.72
N ALA A 711 -22.10 1.39 -8.78
CA ALA A 711 -22.40 0.27 -7.87
C ALA A 711 -23.86 0.23 -7.43
N LEU A 712 -24.39 -0.97 -7.16
CA LEU A 712 -25.62 -1.10 -6.40
C LEU A 712 -25.35 -0.74 -4.94
N VAL A 713 -24.33 -1.37 -4.35
CA VAL A 713 -23.92 -1.12 -2.97
C VAL A 713 -22.41 -1.00 -2.84
N GLN A 714 -21.95 0.09 -2.23
CA GLN A 714 -20.57 0.27 -1.79
C GLN A 714 -20.50 0.30 -0.26
N MET A 715 -19.74 -0.62 0.32
CA MET A 715 -19.44 -0.70 1.75
C MET A 715 -18.04 -0.13 2.00
N GLY A 716 -17.98 1.13 2.41
CA GLY A 716 -16.77 1.92 2.63
C GLY A 716 -15.84 1.36 3.71
N ARG A 717 -14.63 1.93 3.80
CA ARG A 717 -13.52 1.42 4.62
C ARG A 717 -13.84 1.30 6.12
N ASN A 718 -14.72 2.16 6.62
CA ASN A 718 -15.19 2.15 8.01
C ASN A 718 -16.55 1.44 8.16
N ALA A 719 -17.02 0.67 7.18
CA ALA A 719 -18.18 -0.19 7.31
C ALA A 719 -17.78 -1.54 7.95
N LYS A 720 -18.61 -2.04 8.88
CA LYS A 720 -18.43 -3.35 9.52
C LYS A 720 -19.76 -4.04 9.76
N TRP A 721 -19.83 -5.37 9.62
CA TRP A 721 -21.06 -6.12 9.87
C TRP A 721 -22.24 -5.61 9.02
N VAL A 722 -22.00 -5.43 7.71
CA VAL A 722 -23.04 -5.09 6.74
C VAL A 722 -23.51 -6.36 6.03
N THR A 723 -24.82 -6.55 5.91
CA THR A 723 -25.42 -7.58 5.05
C THR A 723 -26.08 -6.95 3.83
N VAL A 724 -25.66 -7.33 2.62
CA VAL A 724 -26.41 -7.10 1.39
C VAL A 724 -27.05 -8.42 0.99
N GLN A 725 -28.37 -8.45 0.79
CA GLN A 725 -29.03 -9.70 0.39
C GLN A 725 -30.19 -9.53 -0.57
N ASP A 726 -30.51 -10.60 -1.31
CA ASP A 726 -31.73 -10.70 -2.10
C ASP A 726 -31.89 -9.54 -3.12
N SER A 727 -30.76 -9.08 -3.65
CA SER A 727 -30.64 -7.84 -4.42
C SER A 727 -30.06 -8.06 -5.81
N LYS A 728 -30.39 -7.18 -6.74
CA LYS A 728 -30.06 -7.34 -8.17
C LYS A 728 -29.62 -6.02 -8.80
N VAL A 729 -28.74 -6.09 -9.79
CA VAL A 729 -28.40 -4.94 -10.64
C VAL A 729 -28.31 -5.34 -12.11
N PHE A 730 -28.86 -4.49 -12.97
CA PHE A 730 -28.97 -4.70 -14.41
C PHE A 730 -28.54 -3.43 -15.17
N ASP A 731 -28.27 -3.61 -16.46
CA ASP A 731 -28.16 -2.53 -17.46
C ASP A 731 -27.34 -1.32 -16.99
N MET A 732 -26.13 -1.56 -16.50
CA MET A 732 -25.24 -0.49 -16.03
C MET A 732 -24.82 0.43 -17.18
N VAL A 733 -24.70 1.72 -16.91
CA VAL A 733 -24.42 2.77 -17.92
C VAL A 733 -23.20 3.57 -17.50
N SER A 734 -22.10 3.41 -18.23
CA SER A 734 -20.82 4.11 -18.05
C SER A 734 -19.86 3.61 -19.13
N ILE A 735 -18.77 4.32 -19.40
CA ILE A 735 -17.64 3.68 -20.11
C ILE A 735 -17.18 2.41 -19.37
N ILE A 736 -16.75 1.39 -20.11
CA ILE A 736 -16.29 0.11 -19.57
C ILE A 736 -14.76 0.12 -19.45
N THR A 737 -14.25 1.06 -18.65
CA THR A 737 -12.83 1.16 -18.33
C THR A 737 -12.60 1.24 -16.82
N GLY A 738 -11.33 1.12 -16.39
CA GLY A 738 -10.95 1.11 -14.97
C GLY A 738 -11.66 2.15 -14.09
N GLY A 739 -12.13 1.72 -12.91
CA GLY A 739 -12.82 2.57 -11.95
C GLY A 739 -14.34 2.72 -12.14
N ARG A 740 -15.01 1.78 -12.82
CA ARG A 740 -16.47 1.79 -13.05
C ARG A 740 -17.08 0.39 -12.91
N ARG A 741 -18.41 0.35 -12.71
CA ARG A 741 -19.26 -0.86 -12.70
C ARG A 741 -18.81 -1.95 -11.71
N TYR A 742 -18.65 -1.58 -10.44
CA TYR A 742 -18.39 -2.47 -9.30
C TYR A 742 -19.70 -2.75 -8.55
N ALA A 743 -20.47 -3.73 -9.03
CA ALA A 743 -21.85 -3.95 -8.58
C ALA A 743 -21.96 -4.09 -7.04
N TYR A 744 -21.19 -5.02 -6.46
CA TYR A 744 -21.09 -5.23 -5.02
C TYR A 744 -19.65 -4.94 -4.55
N TYR A 745 -19.43 -3.75 -4.00
CA TYR A 745 -18.10 -3.22 -3.75
C TYR A 745 -17.78 -3.13 -2.25
N ILE A 746 -16.83 -3.96 -1.78
CA ILE A 746 -16.38 -4.01 -0.39
C ILE A 746 -15.04 -3.30 -0.21
N GLN A 747 -15.02 -2.31 0.68
CA GLN A 747 -13.82 -1.67 1.23
C GLN A 747 -13.68 -1.89 2.74
N GLY A 748 -14.79 -2.22 3.42
CA GLY A 748 -14.84 -2.51 4.86
C GLY A 748 -14.61 -3.99 5.21
N GLN A 749 -14.90 -4.37 6.45
CA GLN A 749 -14.59 -5.69 6.99
C GLN A 749 -15.78 -6.41 7.63
N GLN A 750 -15.78 -7.75 7.64
CA GLN A 750 -16.85 -8.59 8.21
C GLN A 750 -18.21 -8.35 7.54
N ASN A 751 -18.22 -8.14 6.23
CA ASN A 751 -19.44 -7.95 5.43
C ASN A 751 -19.88 -9.24 4.74
N LEU A 752 -21.19 -9.38 4.58
CA LEU A 752 -21.85 -10.50 3.89
C LEU A 752 -22.65 -9.96 2.70
N VAL A 753 -22.45 -10.54 1.53
CA VAL A 753 -23.26 -10.31 0.34
C VAL A 753 -23.84 -11.65 -0.07
N GLN A 754 -25.16 -11.84 0.00
CA GLN A 754 -25.78 -13.16 -0.23
C GLN A 754 -26.99 -13.14 -1.16
N ARG A 755 -27.16 -14.18 -1.98
CA ARG A 755 -28.32 -14.33 -2.89
C ARG A 755 -28.51 -13.10 -3.77
N THR A 756 -27.44 -12.71 -4.45
CA THR A 756 -27.39 -11.52 -5.28
C THR A 756 -27.19 -11.85 -6.75
N TYR A 757 -27.63 -10.95 -7.62
CA TYR A 757 -27.42 -11.03 -9.07
C TYR A 757 -26.79 -9.74 -9.60
N ALA A 758 -25.88 -9.84 -10.56
CA ALA A 758 -25.36 -8.70 -11.31
C ALA A 758 -25.30 -9.02 -12.81
N GLU A 759 -25.62 -8.03 -13.62
CA GLU A 759 -25.49 -8.11 -15.08
C GLU A 759 -24.85 -6.85 -15.64
N THR A 760 -24.09 -6.98 -16.73
CA THR A 760 -23.35 -5.88 -17.41
C THR A 760 -22.31 -5.17 -16.53
N ALA A 761 -21.91 -5.79 -15.42
CA ALA A 761 -20.88 -5.29 -14.54
C ALA A 761 -19.50 -5.38 -15.22
N ARG A 762 -18.59 -4.46 -14.86
CA ARG A 762 -17.16 -4.70 -15.16
C ARG A 762 -16.64 -5.71 -14.15
N HIS A 763 -16.93 -5.51 -12.88
CA HIS A 763 -16.63 -6.49 -11.85
C HIS A 763 -17.88 -6.70 -10.97
N GLY A 764 -18.44 -7.91 -10.99
CA GLY A 764 -19.66 -8.24 -10.23
C GLY A 764 -19.43 -8.18 -8.72
N TYR A 765 -18.43 -8.90 -8.23
CA TYR A 765 -18.08 -8.98 -6.82
C TYR A 765 -16.65 -8.48 -6.59
N VAL A 766 -16.49 -7.39 -5.85
CA VAL A 766 -15.21 -6.65 -5.76
C VAL A 766 -14.81 -6.39 -4.33
N VAL A 767 -13.53 -6.65 -4.04
CA VAL A 767 -12.88 -6.20 -2.79
C VAL A 767 -11.75 -5.24 -3.12
N ASP A 768 -11.73 -4.08 -2.46
CA ASP A 768 -10.77 -3.01 -2.70
C ASP A 768 -9.35 -3.28 -2.15
N SER A 769 -8.47 -2.30 -2.32
CA SER A 769 -7.14 -2.27 -1.76
C SER A 769 -7.05 -2.35 -0.24
N ARG A 770 -6.18 -3.25 0.22
CA ARG A 770 -5.76 -3.43 1.62
C ARG A 770 -6.94 -3.67 2.56
N VAL A 771 -7.99 -4.32 2.07
CA VAL A 771 -9.19 -4.63 2.84
C VAL A 771 -8.90 -5.77 3.80
N GLN A 772 -9.30 -5.60 5.06
CA GLN A 772 -9.17 -6.60 6.10
C GLN A 772 -10.42 -7.48 6.12
N GLY A 773 -10.26 -8.80 5.98
CA GLY A 773 -11.35 -9.75 6.15
C GLY A 773 -11.62 -10.13 7.62
N PRO A 774 -12.48 -11.12 7.87
CA PRO A 774 -13.21 -11.90 6.85
C PRO A 774 -14.24 -11.07 6.06
N ASN A 775 -14.49 -11.37 4.79
CA ASN A 775 -15.63 -10.85 4.01
C ASN A 775 -16.19 -11.98 3.13
N VAL A 776 -17.51 -12.03 2.93
CA VAL A 776 -18.18 -13.18 2.29
C VAL A 776 -19.08 -12.74 1.15
N PHE A 777 -18.93 -13.40 0.00
CA PHE A 777 -19.92 -13.47 -1.07
C PHE A 777 -20.52 -14.89 -1.07
N LEU A 778 -21.85 -15.01 -0.99
CA LEU A 778 -22.56 -16.27 -0.77
C LEU A 778 -23.73 -16.46 -1.76
N GLU A 779 -23.78 -17.58 -2.48
CA GLU A 779 -24.94 -17.97 -3.31
C GLU A 779 -25.40 -16.89 -4.31
N GLY A 780 -24.44 -16.24 -4.96
CA GLY A 780 -24.65 -15.15 -5.91
C GLY A 780 -24.20 -15.51 -7.31
N GLU A 781 -24.69 -14.77 -8.29
CA GLU A 781 -24.36 -14.94 -9.71
C GLU A 781 -24.02 -13.60 -10.36
N SER A 782 -23.09 -13.60 -11.32
CA SER A 782 -22.91 -12.49 -12.26
C SER A 782 -22.85 -12.99 -13.70
N ARG A 783 -23.43 -12.22 -14.62
CA ARG A 783 -23.51 -12.55 -16.05
C ARG A 783 -23.18 -11.34 -16.91
N ILE A 784 -22.76 -11.62 -18.15
CA ILE A 784 -22.37 -10.58 -19.12
C ILE A 784 -21.32 -9.64 -18.50
N ASP A 785 -20.36 -10.23 -17.79
CA ASP A 785 -19.32 -9.48 -17.11
C ASP A 785 -18.24 -9.04 -18.12
N TYR A 786 -17.86 -7.76 -18.08
CA TYR A 786 -16.81 -7.22 -18.93
C TYR A 786 -15.40 -7.39 -18.34
N ASN A 787 -15.31 -7.86 -17.09
CA ASN A 787 -14.08 -8.23 -16.40
C ASN A 787 -14.43 -9.20 -15.24
N THR A 788 -13.50 -9.51 -14.36
CA THR A 788 -13.66 -10.63 -13.42
C THR A 788 -14.08 -10.17 -12.03
N SER A 789 -14.84 -10.98 -11.28
CA SER A 789 -15.00 -10.78 -9.84
C SER A 789 -13.69 -11.08 -9.12
N GLU A 790 -13.25 -10.23 -8.20
CA GLU A 790 -11.92 -10.37 -7.63
C GLU A 790 -11.66 -9.46 -6.42
N PRO A 791 -10.68 -9.82 -5.56
CA PRO A 791 -9.85 -8.80 -4.94
C PRO A 791 -9.20 -7.94 -6.04
N HIS A 792 -9.41 -6.63 -6.01
CA HIS A 792 -9.12 -5.77 -7.15
C HIS A 792 -7.65 -5.35 -7.27
N HIS A 793 -7.03 -4.99 -6.14
CA HIS A 793 -5.62 -4.60 -6.08
C HIS A 793 -5.07 -4.56 -4.66
N ARG A 794 -3.74 -4.58 -4.50
CA ARG A 794 -3.01 -4.20 -3.27
C ARG A 794 -3.44 -4.94 -1.99
N TRP A 795 -3.24 -6.26 -1.96
CA TRP A 795 -3.21 -7.09 -0.74
C TRP A 795 -4.43 -6.97 0.20
N SER A 796 -5.64 -7.18 -0.34
CA SER A 796 -6.78 -7.54 0.50
C SER A 796 -6.61 -8.95 1.06
N VAL A 797 -7.21 -9.23 2.23
CA VAL A 797 -7.06 -10.52 2.92
C VAL A 797 -8.39 -11.11 3.37
N GLY A 798 -8.51 -12.44 3.39
CA GLY A 798 -9.65 -13.15 4.00
C GLY A 798 -10.99 -12.96 3.30
N GLY A 799 -11.05 -13.09 1.98
CA GLY A 799 -12.32 -13.16 1.26
C GLY A 799 -12.79 -14.60 1.01
N LEU A 800 -14.09 -14.83 1.12
CA LEU A 800 -14.74 -16.09 0.75
C LEU A 800 -15.71 -15.85 -0.42
N PHE A 801 -15.52 -16.62 -1.49
CA PHE A 801 -16.52 -16.83 -2.52
C PHE A 801 -17.12 -18.22 -2.32
N ASP A 802 -18.34 -18.29 -1.81
CA ASP A 802 -19.02 -19.55 -1.46
C ASP A 802 -20.26 -19.72 -2.34
N ASN A 803 -20.29 -20.76 -3.17
CA ASN A 803 -21.37 -20.98 -4.15
C ASN A 803 -21.60 -19.76 -5.07
N ILE A 804 -20.53 -19.07 -5.46
CA ILE A 804 -20.58 -17.96 -6.43
C ILE A 804 -20.43 -18.50 -7.86
N LYS A 805 -21.31 -18.04 -8.76
CA LYS A 805 -21.23 -18.28 -10.20
C LYS A 805 -20.75 -17.00 -10.90
N SER A 806 -19.46 -16.93 -11.21
CA SER A 806 -18.81 -15.76 -11.80
C SER A 806 -17.42 -16.14 -12.32
N PRO A 807 -16.87 -15.46 -13.34
CA PRO A 807 -15.42 -15.43 -13.53
C PRO A 807 -14.74 -14.82 -12.28
N ILE A 808 -13.87 -15.57 -11.60
CA ILE A 808 -13.17 -15.12 -10.38
C ILE A 808 -11.65 -15.17 -10.59
N MET A 809 -10.92 -14.08 -10.29
CA MET A 809 -9.45 -14.07 -10.40
C MET A 809 -8.76 -13.59 -9.13
N ILE A 810 -7.99 -14.45 -8.48
CA ILE A 810 -7.18 -14.15 -7.30
C ILE A 810 -5.71 -14.38 -7.68
N ARG A 811 -4.96 -13.31 -7.96
CA ARG A 811 -3.68 -13.38 -8.70
C ARG A 811 -2.75 -12.19 -8.48
N ASP A 812 -1.50 -12.32 -8.90
CA ASP A 812 -0.61 -11.18 -9.13
C ASP A 812 -1.02 -10.47 -10.42
N ARG A 813 -1.48 -9.22 -10.29
CA ARG A 813 -1.91 -8.34 -11.39
C ARG A 813 -0.80 -7.40 -11.87
N ALA A 814 0.39 -7.46 -11.27
CA ALA A 814 1.57 -6.72 -11.72
C ALA A 814 1.31 -5.23 -12.00
N TRP A 815 1.67 -4.74 -13.18
CA TRP A 815 1.52 -3.37 -13.64
C TRP A 815 0.09 -2.99 -14.08
N LEU A 816 -0.89 -3.89 -13.96
CA LEU A 816 -2.28 -3.50 -14.23
C LEU A 816 -2.68 -2.33 -13.32
N GLY A 817 -3.58 -1.48 -13.83
CA GLY A 817 -3.83 -0.14 -13.29
C GLY A 817 -2.52 0.63 -13.09
N SER A 818 -2.27 1.07 -11.86
CA SER A 818 -1.07 1.82 -11.46
C SER A 818 0.04 0.96 -10.83
N GLY A 819 -0.05 -0.36 -10.88
CA GLY A 819 0.75 -1.27 -10.03
C GLY A 819 -0.14 -1.99 -9.02
N HIS A 820 -1.13 -2.71 -9.53
CA HIS A 820 -2.11 -3.43 -8.72
C HIS A 820 -1.49 -4.58 -7.94
N GLY A 821 -0.47 -5.24 -8.48
CA GLY A 821 0.30 -6.31 -7.85
C GLY A 821 -0.55 -7.47 -7.32
N TRP A 822 -0.10 -8.13 -6.26
CA TRP A 822 -0.85 -9.18 -5.58
C TRP A 822 -2.24 -8.70 -5.13
N ALA A 823 -3.27 -9.36 -5.66
CA ALA A 823 -4.65 -9.11 -5.33
C ALA A 823 -5.26 -10.37 -4.70
N GLY A 824 -5.42 -10.33 -3.37
CA GLY A 824 -5.96 -11.41 -2.55
C GLY A 824 -4.89 -12.30 -1.89
N ALA A 825 -4.98 -12.42 -0.57
CA ALA A 825 -4.20 -13.35 0.25
C ALA A 825 -5.10 -13.98 1.33
N ASN A 826 -4.93 -15.28 1.60
CA ASN A 826 -5.83 -16.04 2.51
C ASN A 826 -7.30 -16.04 2.04
N TYR A 827 -7.52 -16.03 0.72
CA TYR A 827 -8.83 -16.15 0.11
C TYR A 827 -9.24 -17.61 -0.07
N VAL A 828 -10.54 -17.86 -0.04
CA VAL A 828 -11.13 -19.18 -0.29
C VAL A 828 -12.20 -19.06 -1.36
N THR A 829 -12.13 -19.91 -2.38
CA THR A 829 -13.27 -20.19 -3.26
C THR A 829 -13.80 -21.59 -2.95
N TRP A 830 -15.05 -21.69 -2.52
CA TRP A 830 -15.70 -22.93 -2.11
C TRP A 830 -16.91 -23.21 -3.00
N ASN A 831 -16.93 -24.36 -3.68
CA ASN A 831 -18.02 -24.77 -4.57
C ASN A 831 -18.44 -23.69 -5.58
N THR A 832 -17.48 -22.94 -6.12
CA THR A 832 -17.74 -21.89 -7.12
C THR A 832 -17.91 -22.48 -8.52
N GLU A 833 -18.58 -21.74 -9.40
CA GLU A 833 -18.72 -22.08 -10.81
C GLU A 833 -18.23 -20.95 -11.72
N GLY A 834 -17.65 -21.30 -12.88
CA GLY A 834 -17.21 -20.34 -13.89
C GLY A 834 -15.73 -20.44 -14.24
N LYS A 835 -15.10 -19.34 -14.65
CA LYS A 835 -13.65 -19.28 -14.87
C LYS A 835 -12.95 -18.93 -13.56
N LEU A 836 -11.89 -19.64 -13.18
CA LEU A 836 -11.16 -19.38 -11.95
C LEU A 836 -9.64 -19.32 -12.16
N THR A 837 -9.03 -18.23 -11.71
CA THR A 837 -7.60 -18.16 -11.39
C THR A 837 -7.44 -18.05 -9.87
N SER A 838 -6.58 -18.87 -9.28
CA SER A 838 -6.19 -18.75 -7.88
C SER A 838 -4.71 -19.07 -7.71
N GLN A 839 -3.93 -18.08 -7.31
CA GLN A 839 -2.47 -18.17 -7.12
C GLN A 839 -2.10 -18.07 -5.63
N GLN A 840 -0.95 -18.66 -5.27
CA GLN A 840 -0.38 -18.56 -3.92
C GLN A 840 0.57 -17.34 -3.85
N PRO A 841 0.24 -16.31 -3.04
CA PRO A 841 1.16 -15.22 -2.77
C PRO A 841 2.32 -15.70 -1.86
N PRO A 842 3.52 -15.09 -1.90
CA PRO A 842 4.73 -15.65 -1.26
C PRO A 842 4.64 -15.90 0.25
N THR A 843 3.83 -15.15 0.98
CA THR A 843 3.74 -15.18 2.45
C THR A 843 2.36 -15.59 2.99
N ALA A 844 1.46 -16.02 2.10
CA ALA A 844 0.08 -16.37 2.45
C ALA A 844 -0.46 -17.47 1.51
N GLN A 845 -1.64 -18.02 1.80
CA GLN A 845 -2.18 -19.13 1.00
C GLN A 845 -3.61 -18.85 0.57
N ASN A 846 -3.87 -18.89 -0.74
CA ASN A 846 -5.24 -18.92 -1.26
C ASN A 846 -5.70 -20.38 -1.46
N TYR A 847 -7.00 -20.64 -1.42
CA TYR A 847 -7.58 -21.98 -1.52
C TYR A 847 -8.68 -22.02 -2.57
N ALA A 848 -8.67 -23.03 -3.44
CA ALA A 848 -9.70 -23.31 -4.43
C ALA A 848 -10.20 -24.74 -4.25
N ILE A 849 -11.38 -24.89 -3.67
CA ILE A 849 -11.93 -26.17 -3.22
C ILE A 849 -13.30 -26.38 -3.87
N GLY A 850 -13.45 -27.50 -4.58
CA GLY A 850 -14.73 -27.92 -5.17
C GLY A 850 -15.20 -27.07 -6.35
N HIS A 851 -14.28 -26.37 -7.03
CA HIS A 851 -14.61 -25.52 -8.16
C HIS A 851 -15.06 -26.32 -9.38
N VAL A 852 -16.15 -25.93 -10.04
CA VAL A 852 -16.63 -26.52 -11.30
C VAL A 852 -16.55 -25.48 -12.43
N GLY A 853 -15.66 -25.72 -13.39
CA GLY A 853 -15.44 -24.79 -14.50
C GLY A 853 -14.00 -24.76 -14.98
N GLU A 854 -13.64 -23.73 -15.74
CA GLU A 854 -12.34 -23.61 -16.37
C GLU A 854 -11.31 -23.04 -15.38
N LYS A 855 -10.20 -23.75 -15.16
CA LYS A 855 -9.02 -23.20 -14.48
C LYS A 855 -8.23 -22.34 -15.48
N VAL A 856 -8.17 -21.04 -15.24
CA VAL A 856 -7.51 -20.06 -16.11
C VAL A 856 -6.14 -19.70 -15.55
N PRO A 857 -5.08 -19.65 -16.39
CA PRO A 857 -3.77 -19.15 -15.98
C PRO A 857 -3.80 -17.74 -15.39
N GLY A 858 -2.85 -17.45 -14.49
CA GLY A 858 -2.65 -16.10 -13.97
C GLY A 858 -2.26 -15.09 -15.03
N PHE A 859 -2.34 -13.80 -14.70
CA PHE A 859 -1.79 -12.76 -15.55
C PHE A 859 -0.26 -12.91 -15.66
N LEU A 860 0.37 -13.33 -14.56
CA LEU A 860 1.78 -13.72 -14.51
C LEU A 860 1.94 -15.16 -13.96
N PRO A 861 3.04 -15.88 -14.28
CA PRO A 861 4.06 -15.51 -15.26
C PRO A 861 3.48 -15.37 -16.67
N ASP A 862 3.98 -14.38 -17.39
CA ASP A 862 3.78 -14.24 -18.84
C ASP A 862 4.95 -14.89 -19.58
N THR A 863 4.75 -15.32 -20.83
CA THR A 863 5.80 -16.03 -21.59
C THR A 863 6.94 -15.13 -22.05
N ASP A 864 6.64 -13.83 -22.27
CA ASP A 864 7.54 -12.96 -23.02
C ASP A 864 8.09 -11.79 -22.19
N TYR A 865 7.32 -11.28 -21.22
CA TYR A 865 7.69 -10.04 -20.51
C TYR A 865 8.08 -10.22 -19.04
N ASP A 866 7.25 -10.88 -18.22
CA ASP A 866 7.57 -11.20 -16.82
C ASP A 866 7.38 -12.71 -16.58
N THR A 867 8.47 -13.44 -16.81
CA THR A 867 8.54 -14.90 -16.73
C THR A 867 8.79 -15.42 -15.30
N ARG A 868 8.83 -14.54 -14.29
CA ARG A 868 9.12 -14.95 -12.90
C ARG A 868 7.99 -15.87 -12.39
N PRO A 869 8.30 -17.01 -11.75
CA PRO A 869 7.28 -18.00 -11.42
C PRO A 869 6.30 -17.50 -10.36
N ARG A 870 5.01 -17.79 -10.54
CA ARG A 870 3.96 -17.65 -9.52
C ARG A 870 3.40 -19.04 -9.26
N LYS A 871 3.30 -19.42 -7.99
CA LYS A 871 2.74 -20.71 -7.59
C LYS A 871 1.21 -20.66 -7.70
N ASP A 872 0.61 -21.80 -8.04
CA ASP A 872 -0.83 -21.97 -7.89
C ASP A 872 -1.21 -21.98 -6.40
N ALA A 873 -2.45 -21.56 -6.12
CA ALA A 873 -3.09 -21.76 -4.83
C ALA A 873 -3.17 -23.25 -4.44
N TYR A 874 -3.72 -23.54 -3.26
CA TYR A 874 -4.10 -24.92 -2.94
C TYR A 874 -5.36 -25.26 -3.71
N TRP A 875 -5.27 -26.18 -4.66
CA TRP A 875 -6.39 -26.64 -5.49
C TRP A 875 -6.80 -28.06 -5.09
N GLU A 876 -8.09 -28.28 -4.89
CA GLU A 876 -8.64 -29.59 -4.55
C GLU A 876 -10.04 -29.77 -5.13
N SER A 877 -10.33 -30.99 -5.59
CA SER A 877 -11.63 -31.38 -6.17
C SER A 877 -12.07 -30.48 -7.34
N HIS A 878 -11.12 -30.04 -8.18
CA HIS A 878 -11.47 -29.31 -9.41
C HIS A 878 -12.29 -30.21 -10.35
N GLY A 879 -13.43 -29.71 -10.82
CA GLY A 879 -14.40 -30.43 -11.64
C GLY A 879 -15.56 -31.05 -10.86
N GLN A 880 -15.56 -30.98 -9.52
CA GLN A 880 -16.62 -31.56 -8.69
C GLN A 880 -16.82 -30.77 -7.39
N HIS A 881 -18.07 -30.44 -7.06
CA HIS A 881 -18.38 -29.84 -5.76
C HIS A 881 -18.12 -30.80 -4.58
N VAL A 882 -17.69 -30.24 -3.46
CA VAL A 882 -17.46 -30.95 -2.20
C VAL A 882 -18.60 -30.74 -1.20
N THR A 883 -18.63 -31.57 -0.17
CA THR A 883 -19.44 -31.37 1.04
C THR A 883 -18.57 -30.85 2.20
N PRO A 884 -19.09 -29.98 3.10
CA PRO A 884 -20.43 -29.38 3.07
C PRO A 884 -20.66 -28.47 1.84
N VAL A 885 -21.92 -28.31 1.44
CA VAL A 885 -22.28 -27.52 0.25
C VAL A 885 -21.82 -26.06 0.39
N SER A 886 -21.93 -25.48 1.58
CA SER A 886 -21.42 -24.13 1.88
C SER A 886 -20.53 -24.18 3.12
N LEU A 887 -19.32 -23.64 2.97
CA LEU A 887 -18.38 -23.47 4.08
C LEU A 887 -18.90 -22.45 5.09
N TYR A 888 -19.39 -21.30 4.63
CA TYR A 888 -19.89 -20.24 5.51
C TYR A 888 -21.09 -20.72 6.33
N LYS A 889 -22.07 -21.37 5.70
CA LYS A 889 -23.26 -21.87 6.41
C LYS A 889 -22.88 -22.96 7.41
N GLN A 890 -21.97 -23.88 7.05
CA GLN A 890 -21.52 -24.89 8.00
C GLN A 890 -20.79 -24.27 9.21
N GLN A 891 -19.87 -23.33 8.99
CA GLN A 891 -19.19 -22.59 10.07
C GLN A 891 -20.18 -21.82 10.95
N LEU A 892 -21.18 -21.18 10.35
CA LEU A 892 -22.22 -20.46 11.07
C LEU A 892 -23.07 -21.38 11.95
N LYS A 893 -23.45 -22.55 11.42
CA LYS A 893 -24.17 -23.58 12.17
C LYS A 893 -23.38 -24.08 13.35
N GLU A 894 -22.07 -24.27 13.22
CA GLU A 894 -21.22 -24.69 14.33
C GLU A 894 -21.09 -23.63 15.42
N ARG A 895 -21.03 -22.34 15.01
CA ARG A 895 -20.90 -21.23 15.95
C ARG A 895 -22.21 -20.92 16.68
N LEU A 896 -23.35 -20.95 15.99
CA LEU A 896 -24.63 -20.42 16.49
C LEU A 896 -25.84 -21.37 16.37
N GLY A 897 -25.66 -22.56 15.80
CA GLY A 897 -26.72 -23.57 15.63
C GLY A 897 -27.63 -23.36 14.42
N GLU A 898 -28.62 -24.25 14.25
CA GLU A 898 -29.52 -24.28 13.09
C GLU A 898 -30.35 -23.00 12.93
N GLN A 899 -30.74 -22.38 14.05
CA GLN A 899 -31.53 -21.15 14.05
C GLN A 899 -30.81 -20.02 13.31
N ALA A 900 -29.47 -19.95 13.40
CA ALA A 900 -28.69 -18.95 12.69
C ALA A 900 -28.78 -19.12 11.16
N LEU A 901 -28.96 -20.35 10.66
CA LEU A 901 -29.18 -20.60 9.24
C LEU A 901 -30.58 -20.14 8.81
N GLN A 902 -31.59 -20.43 9.62
CA GLN A 902 -32.96 -19.95 9.38
C GLN A 902 -33.01 -18.42 9.38
N ASN A 903 -32.27 -17.76 10.27
CA ASN A 903 -32.21 -16.30 10.37
C ASN A 903 -31.63 -15.62 9.12
N ILE A 904 -30.70 -16.27 8.41
CA ILE A 904 -30.09 -15.72 7.19
C ILE A 904 -30.79 -16.18 5.91
N ALA A 905 -31.79 -17.06 6.01
CA ALA A 905 -32.63 -17.45 4.89
C ALA A 905 -33.46 -16.25 4.39
N TYR A 906 -34.12 -16.41 3.24
CA TYR A 906 -35.04 -15.40 2.74
C TYR A 906 -36.26 -15.28 3.66
N HIS A 907 -36.59 -14.04 4.04
CA HIS A 907 -37.81 -13.68 4.77
C HIS A 907 -38.48 -12.51 4.05
N PRO A 908 -39.80 -12.54 3.81
CA PRO A 908 -40.53 -11.38 3.29
C PRO A 908 -40.35 -10.16 4.20
N VAL A 909 -40.18 -8.99 3.59
CA VAL A 909 -39.94 -7.72 4.32
C VAL A 909 -41.21 -6.89 4.46
N GLY A 910 -41.51 -6.45 5.68
CA GLY A 910 -42.61 -5.53 5.97
C GLY A 910 -44.01 -6.10 5.72
N GLY A 911 -44.98 -5.22 5.44
CA GLY A 911 -46.38 -5.57 5.22
C GLY A 911 -47.26 -5.48 6.48
N GLY A 912 -48.59 -5.45 6.28
CA GLY A 912 -49.57 -5.42 7.37
C GLY A 912 -49.42 -4.22 8.30
N SER A 913 -49.37 -4.48 9.60
CA SER A 913 -49.23 -3.43 10.64
C SER A 913 -47.88 -2.72 10.60
N LEU A 914 -46.81 -3.37 10.12
CA LEU A 914 -45.47 -2.78 10.04
C LEU A 914 -45.39 -1.58 9.08
N ASP A 915 -46.23 -1.59 8.05
CA ASP A 915 -46.30 -0.55 7.02
C ASP A 915 -47.42 0.47 7.31
N THR A 916 -48.15 0.32 8.41
CA THR A 916 -49.09 1.34 8.90
C THR A 916 -48.30 2.30 9.78
N PRO A 917 -48.09 3.58 9.39
CA PRO A 917 -47.32 4.50 10.21
C PRO A 917 -47.99 4.72 11.57
N ILE A 918 -47.23 4.51 12.64
CA ILE A 918 -47.68 4.80 14.01
C ILE A 918 -46.86 5.99 14.52
N PRO A 919 -47.44 7.21 14.53
CA PRO A 919 -46.81 8.38 15.14
C PRO A 919 -46.45 8.07 16.59
N GLN A 920 -45.37 8.64 17.10
CA GLN A 920 -45.01 8.48 18.51
C GLN A 920 -46.18 8.95 19.38
N GLN A 921 -46.71 8.07 20.24
CA GLN A 921 -47.65 8.49 21.28
C GLN A 921 -46.92 9.51 22.14
N SER A 922 -47.50 10.71 22.27
CA SER A 922 -47.05 11.67 23.28
C SER A 922 -47.06 10.93 24.61
N SER A 923 -45.92 10.77 25.27
CA SER A 923 -45.87 10.38 26.66
C SER A 923 -46.57 11.49 27.46
N GLN A 924 -47.89 11.40 27.60
CA GLN A 924 -48.59 12.09 28.66
C GLN A 924 -48.04 11.53 29.96
N GLY A 925 -47.48 12.41 30.77
CA GLY A 925 -46.82 12.06 32.01
C GLY A 925 -47.75 11.34 32.98
N ASN A 926 -47.13 10.49 33.79
CA ASN A 926 -47.39 10.36 35.22
C ASN A 926 -46.07 10.07 35.93
#